data_AF-A0A8C5ASV1-F1
#
_entry.id   AF-A0A8C5ASV1-F1
#
_cell.length_a   1.000
_cell.length_b   1.000
_cell.length_c   1.000
_cell.angle_alpha   90.00
_cell.angle_beta   90.00
_cell.angle_gamma   90.00
#
_symmetry.space_group_name_H-M   'P 1'
#
loop_
_entity.id
_entity.type
_entity.pdbx_description
1 polymer ?
#
loop_
_entity_poly.entity_id
_entity_poly.type
_entity_poly.pdbx_seq_one_letter_code
_entity_poly.pdbx_strand_id
1 'polypeptide(L)'
;MDLRSAARGFLAFLLSVPVLQGNDDWTVTYSSNVCALRGAKVEINCTYEYPDNVQYRPTTVTTLWFTKEDNHQPVDLEHDTDYTGRVESSCGEVSCSGSRCHETCTLRIKDLRQSDSAVYKFRFTTNQPGGEYTEDPGVTLSVTDLQVKVSFPDPTNPTGAELECHSMCGLAGDPPYIWFRNGQNVGQGVNYRAYILSEESYSCAVEGYEHQHSPLVYAPKTPSVTVSPSGEIEEGSSVTLSCSSEANPAATYTWFKDNQPLLWGPSQPHTFPSVRPEDRGTYRCHAENQYGQLSSNSIFMDVQYAPKTPSVTVSPSGEIEEGSSVTLSCSSDANPAATYTWFRVNRGRSPRKKNQGPQLVFSYIVSSESGQYRCEAQNTIGKRYVDNTIDVKYAPKTPSVTVSPSGEIEEGSSVTLSCSSDANPAAEYTWFKVDTDRSSRKMNQGPLLVFSYIVSSDSGQYRCEAQNTIGKRYVDNTIGVKYGPKHTFLSSSSSGEIEEGSSVTLSCSSDANPAANYTWFKNNQPLLWGPSQCHTFPSVRPEDRGTYHCQAENKYGHLSSISMFLNVTYDPNTPSVTVSPSGEIEEGSSVTLSCSSDANTVGNYTWFKEHEDSVKGSGQNYSITNITSDLGGNYYCQAHNAIGFHNSTFLLIKVFIQGLNSTDVALTTSSWTTTVAVRGIVVLLATVLLLVFLWMRRKRASSKACGQGGRPDTVEELLPVPVYENVPALTNRLAHAAQRVPIEEQDGHHCAIIHTSSSDNQDQDQTEMGGTSEL
;
A
#
# COMPACT_ATOMS: atom_id res chain seq x y z
N MET A 1 -83.12 70.26 26.80
CA MET A 1 -82.34 71.12 25.87
C MET A 1 -81.57 72.06 26.77
N ASP A 2 -80.40 71.63 27.19
CA ASP A 2 -79.79 72.13 28.42
C ASP A 2 -78.59 73.00 28.12
N LEU A 3 -78.59 74.20 28.69
CA LEU A 3 -77.55 75.19 28.48
C LEU A 3 -76.28 74.78 29.23
N ARG A 4 -75.35 74.11 28.52
CA ARG A 4 -73.94 74.00 28.93
C ARG A 4 -73.06 74.65 27.87
N SER A 5 -72.95 75.97 27.96
CA SER A 5 -72.10 76.80 27.09
C SER A 5 -71.58 78.01 27.87
N ALA A 6 -70.88 77.74 28.97
CA ALA A 6 -70.25 78.74 29.83
C ALA A 6 -68.76 78.42 30.02
N ALA A 7 -67.93 79.46 30.09
CA ALA A 7 -66.52 79.42 30.52
C ALA A 7 -65.64 78.29 29.95
N ARG A 8 -65.36 78.29 28.63
CA ARG A 8 -64.16 77.61 28.11
C ARG A 8 -62.96 78.55 28.16
N GLY A 9 -61.99 78.22 29.01
CA GLY A 9 -60.69 78.89 29.08
C GLY A 9 -60.45 79.73 30.34
N PHE A 10 -60.01 79.07 31.41
CA PHE A 10 -59.05 79.60 32.40
C PHE A 10 -58.53 78.41 33.21
N LEU A 11 -57.24 78.06 33.05
CA LEU A 11 -56.54 77.03 33.84
C LEU A 11 -55.24 77.64 34.38
N ALA A 12 -55.40 78.61 35.26
CA ALA A 12 -54.34 79.30 35.98
C ALA A 12 -54.78 79.46 37.43
N PHE A 13 -53.92 79.06 38.38
CA PHE A 13 -54.17 79.21 39.81
C PHE A 13 -53.51 80.49 40.35
N LEU A 14 -54.21 81.17 41.27
CA LEU A 14 -53.70 82.34 41.98
C LEU A 14 -53.54 82.04 43.48
N LEU A 15 -52.37 81.55 43.87
CA LEU A 15 -51.93 81.39 45.27
C LEU A 15 -51.57 82.75 45.88
N SER A 16 -52.53 83.49 46.41
CA SER A 16 -52.30 84.81 46.99
C SER A 16 -51.46 84.74 48.28
N VAL A 17 -50.23 85.26 48.24
CA VAL A 17 -49.35 85.42 49.41
C VAL A 17 -49.07 86.92 49.60
N PRO A 18 -49.47 87.54 50.72
CA PRO A 18 -49.14 88.95 50.98
C PRO A 18 -47.68 89.07 51.43
N VAL A 19 -46.86 89.80 50.67
CA VAL A 19 -45.46 90.07 51.02
C VAL A 19 -45.25 91.56 51.28
N LEU A 20 -44.44 91.79 52.31
CA LEU A 20 -44.12 93.03 53.00
C LEU A 20 -43.77 94.23 52.10
N GLN A 21 -44.29 95.38 52.52
CA GLN A 21 -44.07 96.73 52.04
C GLN A 21 -42.57 97.11 51.93
N GLY A 22 -42.09 97.35 50.70
CA GLY A 22 -40.79 97.97 50.42
C GLY A 22 -40.77 99.48 50.72
N ASN A 23 -39.59 100.07 50.82
CA ASN A 23 -39.38 101.46 51.26
C ASN A 23 -38.93 102.38 50.11
N ASP A 24 -39.74 102.47 49.06
CA ASP A 24 -39.78 103.57 48.10
C ASP A 24 -41.25 103.69 47.59
N ASP A 25 -41.67 104.85 47.08
CA ASP A 25 -43.07 105.12 46.71
C ASP A 25 -43.54 104.42 45.40
N TRP A 26 -42.75 103.49 44.88
CA TRP A 26 -42.94 102.77 43.59
C TRP A 26 -43.05 101.27 43.87
N THR A 27 -44.00 100.56 43.25
CA THR A 27 -44.18 99.11 43.42
C THR A 27 -44.68 98.40 42.15
N VAL A 28 -44.46 97.09 42.04
CA VAL A 28 -45.21 96.19 41.14
C VAL A 28 -45.73 94.98 41.90
N THR A 29 -47.01 94.97 42.22
CA THR A 29 -47.68 93.80 42.79
C THR A 29 -48.05 92.82 41.68
N TYR A 30 -47.40 91.68 41.63
CA TYR A 30 -47.70 90.62 40.66
C TYR A 30 -48.87 89.72 41.10
N SER A 31 -49.52 89.09 40.12
CA SER A 31 -50.32 87.88 40.34
C SER A 31 -49.43 86.71 40.75
N SER A 32 -49.97 85.78 41.54
CA SER A 32 -49.27 84.59 42.02
C SER A 32 -48.60 83.75 40.94
N ASN A 33 -47.59 82.97 41.34
CA ASN A 33 -46.97 81.92 40.52
C ASN A 33 -48.01 80.99 39.88
N VAL A 34 -47.88 80.76 38.58
CA VAL A 34 -48.83 79.98 37.79
C VAL A 34 -48.21 78.65 37.36
N CYS A 35 -48.98 77.58 37.43
CA CYS A 35 -48.62 76.29 36.88
C CYS A 35 -49.65 75.92 35.81
N ALA A 36 -49.19 75.57 34.60
CA ALA A 36 -50.01 75.32 33.43
C ALA A 36 -49.57 74.06 32.67
N LEU A 37 -50.45 73.55 31.82
CA LEU A 37 -50.13 72.45 30.89
C LEU A 37 -49.57 73.00 29.58
N ARG A 38 -48.73 72.21 28.92
CA ARG A 38 -48.30 72.45 27.53
C ARG A 38 -49.52 72.58 26.60
N GLY A 39 -49.43 73.48 25.62
CA GLY A 39 -50.51 73.83 24.68
C GLY A 39 -51.60 74.73 25.27
N ALA A 40 -51.66 74.90 26.59
CA ALA A 40 -52.63 75.78 27.24
C ALA A 40 -52.33 77.28 26.96
N LYS A 41 -53.26 78.13 27.42
CA LYS A 41 -53.12 79.58 27.45
C LYS A 41 -53.07 80.05 28.92
N VAL A 42 -52.14 80.94 29.23
CA VAL A 42 -52.03 81.60 30.53
C VAL A 42 -52.21 83.11 30.39
N GLU A 43 -52.68 83.74 31.46
CA GLU A 43 -52.80 85.19 31.60
C GLU A 43 -52.15 85.55 32.96
N ILE A 44 -51.00 86.22 32.92
CA ILE A 44 -50.25 86.67 34.10
C ILE A 44 -50.57 88.15 34.28
N ASN A 45 -50.94 88.58 35.49
CA ASN A 45 -51.30 89.97 35.75
C ASN A 45 -50.27 90.64 36.66
N CYS A 46 -50.15 91.95 36.58
CA CYS A 46 -49.55 92.79 37.61
C CYS A 46 -50.35 94.08 37.78
N THR A 47 -50.17 94.72 38.94
CA THR A 47 -50.60 96.09 39.20
C THR A 47 -49.37 96.88 39.59
N TYR A 48 -49.08 97.97 38.88
CA TYR A 48 -47.99 98.88 39.23
C TYR A 48 -48.54 100.17 39.82
N GLU A 49 -47.81 100.77 40.76
CA GLU A 49 -48.19 102.03 41.42
C GLU A 49 -46.96 102.94 41.60
N TYR A 50 -47.16 104.25 41.44
CA TYR A 50 -46.14 105.30 41.57
C TYR A 50 -46.77 106.66 41.95
N PRO A 51 -46.01 107.66 42.44
CA PRO A 51 -46.58 108.95 42.90
C PRO A 51 -46.96 109.91 41.75
N ASP A 52 -48.08 110.64 41.88
CA ASP A 52 -48.46 111.72 40.95
C ASP A 52 -47.69 113.01 41.27
N ASN A 53 -46.54 113.19 40.61
CA ASN A 53 -45.78 114.43 40.70
C ASN A 53 -46.32 115.48 39.72
N VAL A 54 -47.04 116.47 40.24
CA VAL A 54 -47.65 117.58 39.49
C VAL A 54 -46.65 118.33 38.58
N GLN A 55 -45.35 118.33 38.93
CA GLN A 55 -44.30 118.98 38.13
C GLN A 55 -43.78 118.12 36.96
N TYR A 56 -44.02 116.80 37.00
CA TYR A 56 -43.57 115.80 36.02
C TYR A 56 -44.71 114.82 35.69
N ARG A 57 -45.91 115.32 35.39
CA ARG A 57 -47.02 114.44 35.02
C ARG A 57 -46.67 113.63 33.76
N PRO A 58 -46.76 112.28 33.79
CA PRO A 58 -46.42 111.46 32.63
C PRO A 58 -47.47 111.61 31.54
N THR A 59 -47.05 112.05 30.37
CA THR A 59 -47.87 112.01 29.14
C THR A 59 -47.90 110.62 28.51
N THR A 60 -46.97 109.75 28.91
CA THR A 60 -46.82 108.37 28.47
C THR A 60 -46.14 107.57 29.59
N VAL A 61 -46.67 106.39 29.91
CA VAL A 61 -45.95 105.34 30.63
C VAL A 61 -45.65 104.25 29.61
N THR A 62 -44.43 103.73 29.60
CA THR A 62 -44.04 102.58 28.76
C THR A 62 -43.85 101.36 29.64
N THR A 63 -44.29 100.20 29.15
CA THR A 63 -44.36 98.96 29.92
C THR A 63 -43.84 97.81 29.07
N LEU A 64 -43.17 96.84 29.70
CA LEU A 64 -42.70 95.62 29.04
C LEU A 64 -42.68 94.44 30.03
N TRP A 65 -42.75 93.23 29.49
CA TRP A 65 -42.55 91.98 30.23
C TRP A 65 -41.31 91.28 29.72
N PHE A 66 -40.52 90.67 30.61
CA PHE A 66 -39.26 90.02 30.26
C PHE A 66 -38.98 88.79 31.12
N THR A 67 -38.25 87.82 30.54
CA THR A 67 -37.71 86.63 31.23
C THR A 67 -36.18 86.55 31.19
N LYS A 68 -35.55 87.33 30.29
CA LYS A 68 -34.10 87.42 30.10
C LYS A 68 -33.65 88.87 29.90
N GLU A 69 -32.42 89.16 30.30
CA GLU A 69 -31.76 90.46 30.08
C GLU A 69 -30.55 90.26 29.17
N ASP A 70 -30.32 91.19 28.25
CA ASP A 70 -29.08 91.29 27.48
C ASP A 70 -28.37 92.60 27.87
N ASN A 71 -27.07 92.52 28.15
CA ASN A 71 -26.26 93.67 28.59
C ASN A 71 -26.85 94.50 29.77
N HIS A 72 -27.61 93.86 30.69
CA HIS A 72 -28.39 94.49 31.79
C HIS A 72 -29.59 95.35 31.33
N GLN A 73 -30.11 95.08 30.12
CA GLN A 73 -31.37 95.62 29.63
C GLN A 73 -32.37 94.47 29.39
N PRO A 74 -33.66 94.64 29.76
CA PRO A 74 -34.66 93.60 29.63
C PRO A 74 -35.00 93.34 28.16
N VAL A 75 -35.05 92.08 27.76
CA VAL A 75 -35.55 91.68 26.45
C VAL A 75 -37.07 91.55 26.54
N ASP A 76 -37.78 92.49 25.92
CA ASP A 76 -39.23 92.50 25.84
C ASP A 76 -39.78 91.28 25.09
N LEU A 77 -40.72 90.57 25.70
CA LEU A 77 -41.30 89.32 25.20
C LEU A 77 -42.11 89.49 23.91
N GLU A 78 -42.64 90.67 23.61
CA GLU A 78 -43.30 90.91 22.31
C GLU A 78 -42.30 90.93 21.15
N HIS A 79 -41.04 91.26 21.43
CA HIS A 79 -39.93 91.32 20.47
C HIS A 79 -39.01 90.07 20.52
N ASP A 80 -39.28 89.13 21.42
CA ASP A 80 -38.50 87.91 21.58
C ASP A 80 -38.85 86.85 20.52
N THR A 81 -37.83 86.31 19.85
CA THR A 81 -37.98 85.26 18.83
C THR A 81 -38.59 83.97 19.39
N ASP A 82 -38.38 83.68 20.68
CA ASP A 82 -38.92 82.48 21.33
C ASP A 82 -40.44 82.57 21.55
N TYR A 83 -40.98 83.80 21.62
CA TYR A 83 -42.36 84.12 21.99
C TYR A 83 -43.19 84.78 20.88
N THR A 84 -42.55 85.11 19.74
CA THR A 84 -43.15 85.76 18.57
C THR A 84 -44.49 85.13 18.17
N GLY A 85 -45.55 85.95 18.12
CA GLY A 85 -46.91 85.54 17.74
C GLY A 85 -47.68 84.72 18.78
N ARG A 86 -47.06 84.38 19.92
CA ARG A 86 -47.67 83.66 21.05
C ARG A 86 -48.04 84.57 22.21
N VAL A 87 -47.27 85.64 22.39
CA VAL A 87 -47.45 86.65 23.44
C VAL A 87 -48.35 87.81 22.96
N GLU A 88 -49.06 88.40 23.91
CA GLU A 88 -49.93 89.58 23.77
C GLU A 88 -49.97 90.28 25.13
N SER A 89 -49.38 91.47 25.28
CA SER A 89 -49.49 92.28 26.49
C SER A 89 -50.53 93.39 26.36
N SER A 90 -51.15 93.77 27.47
CA SER A 90 -52.10 94.89 27.51
C SER A 90 -52.14 95.54 28.90
N CYS A 91 -52.27 96.86 28.93
CA CYS A 91 -52.46 97.66 30.15
C CYS A 91 -53.69 98.56 29.98
N GLY A 92 -54.32 98.99 31.08
CA GLY A 92 -55.43 99.94 31.06
C GLY A 92 -55.03 101.42 30.90
N GLU A 93 -55.99 102.33 31.09
CA GLU A 93 -55.78 103.78 31.10
C GLU A 93 -55.43 104.27 32.52
N VAL A 94 -54.14 104.59 32.72
CA VAL A 94 -53.54 104.95 34.02
C VAL A 94 -54.42 105.82 34.92
N SER A 95 -54.82 105.25 36.05
CA SER A 95 -55.74 105.86 37.01
C SER A 95 -54.99 106.55 38.15
N CYS A 96 -55.09 107.88 38.23
CA CYS A 96 -54.48 108.67 39.31
C CYS A 96 -55.53 109.06 40.37
N SER A 97 -55.40 108.48 41.56
CA SER A 97 -56.31 108.66 42.69
C SER A 97 -55.59 109.30 43.88
N GLY A 98 -55.78 110.60 44.07
CA GLY A 98 -55.06 111.37 45.10
C GLY A 98 -53.63 111.66 44.67
N SER A 99 -52.64 111.23 45.46
CA SER A 99 -51.21 111.44 45.21
C SER A 99 -50.49 110.26 44.57
N ARG A 100 -51.22 109.24 44.10
CA ARG A 100 -50.66 108.05 43.43
C ARG A 100 -51.42 107.73 42.14
N CYS A 101 -50.69 107.21 41.16
CA CYS A 101 -51.18 106.67 39.90
C CYS A 101 -50.90 105.17 39.87
N HIS A 102 -51.89 104.40 39.42
CA HIS A 102 -51.79 102.94 39.31
C HIS A 102 -52.45 102.43 38.04
N GLU A 103 -52.02 101.26 37.58
CA GLU A 103 -52.68 100.53 36.49
C GLU A 103 -52.39 99.02 36.58
N THR A 104 -53.33 98.23 36.06
CA THR A 104 -53.21 96.80 35.81
C THR A 104 -52.67 96.50 34.41
N CYS A 105 -51.76 95.54 34.32
CA CYS A 105 -51.29 94.98 33.04
C CYS A 105 -51.45 93.45 33.04
N THR A 106 -51.79 92.90 31.88
CA THR A 106 -51.91 91.47 31.62
C THR A 106 -50.93 91.05 30.53
N LEU A 107 -50.18 89.98 30.78
CA LEU A 107 -49.41 89.23 29.79
C LEU A 107 -50.17 87.95 29.43
N ARG A 108 -50.66 87.85 28.20
CA ARG A 108 -51.21 86.60 27.65
C ARG A 108 -50.13 85.82 26.91
N ILE A 109 -50.05 84.52 27.19
CA ILE A 109 -49.22 83.58 26.44
C ILE A 109 -50.10 82.44 25.94
N LYS A 110 -50.05 82.15 24.65
CA LYS A 110 -50.80 81.09 23.93
C LYS A 110 -49.81 80.02 23.45
N ASP A 111 -50.25 78.78 23.21
CA ASP A 111 -49.36 77.66 22.82
C ASP A 111 -48.18 77.51 23.79
N LEU A 112 -48.47 77.26 25.08
CA LEU A 112 -47.41 77.10 26.09
C LEU A 112 -46.51 75.89 25.80
N ARG A 113 -45.21 76.10 25.95
CA ARG A 113 -44.15 75.11 25.73
C ARG A 113 -43.41 74.87 27.03
N GLN A 114 -42.85 73.67 27.22
CA GLN A 114 -42.06 73.37 28.42
C GLN A 114 -40.89 74.36 28.61
N SER A 115 -40.33 74.87 27.51
CA SER A 115 -39.31 75.93 27.46
C SER A 115 -39.76 77.29 28.00
N ASP A 116 -41.07 77.58 28.05
CA ASP A 116 -41.59 78.85 28.56
C ASP A 116 -41.62 78.90 30.10
N SER A 117 -41.18 77.82 30.77
CA SER A 117 -41.09 77.73 32.22
C SER A 117 -39.97 78.65 32.73
N ALA A 118 -40.34 79.83 33.20
CA ALA A 118 -39.41 80.91 33.53
C ALA A 118 -40.00 81.83 34.62
N VAL A 119 -39.18 82.76 35.09
CA VAL A 119 -39.61 83.88 35.94
C VAL A 119 -39.89 85.08 35.05
N TYR A 120 -41.13 85.55 35.06
CA TYR A 120 -41.63 86.66 34.27
C TYR A 120 -41.63 87.92 35.14
N LYS A 121 -40.82 88.90 34.76
CA LYS A 121 -40.74 90.21 35.41
C LYS A 121 -41.44 91.26 34.55
N PHE A 122 -41.90 92.32 35.19
CA PHE A 122 -42.54 93.46 34.56
C PHE A 122 -41.77 94.74 34.88
N ARG A 123 -41.47 95.52 33.84
CA ARG A 123 -40.86 96.85 33.99
C ARG A 123 -41.82 97.92 33.49
N PHE A 124 -41.95 99.00 34.26
CA PHE A 124 -42.58 100.23 33.78
C PHE A 124 -41.62 101.40 33.85
N THR A 125 -41.76 102.33 32.90
CA THR A 125 -40.91 103.50 32.76
C THR A 125 -41.76 104.75 32.54
N THR A 126 -41.51 105.78 33.36
CA THR A 126 -42.15 107.09 33.33
C THR A 126 -41.13 108.19 33.04
N ASN A 127 -41.58 109.42 32.84
CA ASN A 127 -40.72 110.60 32.66
C ASN A 127 -40.25 111.23 33.99
N GLN A 128 -40.49 110.60 35.15
CA GLN A 128 -40.07 111.13 36.45
C GLN A 128 -38.63 110.71 36.80
N PRO A 129 -37.91 111.47 37.66
CA PRO A 129 -36.61 111.04 38.19
C PRO A 129 -36.73 109.71 38.96
N GLY A 130 -35.89 108.72 38.62
CA GLY A 130 -35.99 107.37 39.17
C GLY A 130 -37.15 106.54 38.62
N GLY A 131 -37.86 107.03 37.60
CA GLY A 131 -39.11 106.47 37.12
C GLY A 131 -39.05 105.20 36.27
N GLU A 132 -37.93 104.47 36.28
CA GLU A 132 -37.78 103.12 35.69
C GLU A 132 -37.75 102.11 36.84
N TYR A 133 -38.77 101.25 36.94
CA TYR A 133 -38.94 100.37 38.10
C TYR A 133 -39.30 98.93 37.71
N THR A 134 -38.83 97.97 38.50
CA THR A 134 -39.11 96.53 38.38
C THR A 134 -39.07 95.92 39.78
N GLU A 135 -40.14 95.24 40.18
CA GLU A 135 -40.20 94.54 41.46
C GLU A 135 -39.64 93.10 41.32
N ASP A 136 -38.93 92.63 42.34
CA ASP A 136 -38.47 91.25 42.47
C ASP A 136 -39.33 90.46 43.48
N PRO A 137 -39.54 89.14 43.30
CA PRO A 137 -38.85 88.27 42.35
C PRO A 137 -39.51 88.11 40.97
N GLY A 138 -40.70 88.68 40.73
CA GLY A 138 -41.51 88.38 39.55
C GLY A 138 -42.45 87.18 39.73
N VAL A 139 -43.02 86.69 38.62
CA VAL A 139 -43.95 85.53 38.59
C VAL A 139 -43.26 84.30 38.01
N THR A 140 -43.19 83.22 38.78
CA THR A 140 -42.80 81.93 38.21
C THR A 140 -43.97 81.32 37.43
N LEU A 141 -43.75 81.06 36.14
CA LEU A 141 -44.58 80.18 35.33
C LEU A 141 -43.90 78.81 35.23
N SER A 142 -44.63 77.74 35.55
CA SER A 142 -44.20 76.36 35.35
C SER A 142 -45.09 75.68 34.30
N VAL A 143 -44.52 75.29 33.16
CA VAL A 143 -45.24 74.58 32.10
C VAL A 143 -44.89 73.09 32.17
N THR A 144 -45.92 72.25 32.24
CA THR A 144 -45.75 70.80 32.51
C THR A 144 -46.49 69.95 31.47
N ASP A 145 -45.95 68.77 31.18
CA ASP A 145 -46.56 67.78 30.28
C ASP A 145 -47.27 66.68 31.11
N LEU A 146 -48.34 66.12 30.55
CA LEU A 146 -49.06 64.98 31.15
C LEU A 146 -48.21 63.71 31.07
N GLN A 147 -48.17 62.95 32.17
CA GLN A 147 -47.47 61.66 32.25
C GLN A 147 -48.42 60.59 32.77
N VAL A 148 -48.34 59.38 32.19
CA VAL A 148 -48.98 58.20 32.78
C VAL A 148 -47.97 57.55 33.72
N LYS A 149 -48.23 57.61 35.03
CA LYS A 149 -47.57 56.71 35.98
C LYS A 149 -48.27 55.36 35.95
N VAL A 150 -47.51 54.30 36.18
CA VAL A 150 -48.02 52.93 36.18
C VAL A 150 -47.60 52.27 37.48
N SER A 151 -48.54 51.62 38.15
CA SER A 151 -48.30 50.89 39.39
C SER A 151 -48.89 49.49 39.31
N PHE A 152 -48.27 48.54 40.02
CA PHE A 152 -48.72 47.16 40.15
C PHE A 152 -49.05 46.90 41.62
N PRO A 153 -50.29 47.21 42.06
CA PRO A 153 -50.64 47.23 43.48
C PRO A 153 -50.72 45.86 44.14
N ASP A 154 -50.75 44.77 43.37
CA ASP A 154 -50.74 43.39 43.87
C ASP A 154 -49.50 42.63 43.32
N PRO A 155 -48.46 42.40 44.14
CA PRO A 155 -47.29 41.63 43.73
C PRO A 155 -47.55 40.11 43.66
N THR A 156 -48.71 39.64 44.08
CA THR A 156 -49.13 38.22 43.99
C THR A 156 -50.04 37.95 42.78
N ASN A 157 -50.69 38.99 42.23
CA ASN A 157 -51.46 38.94 41.00
C ASN A 157 -51.08 40.09 40.05
N PRO A 158 -49.92 40.01 39.36
CA PRO A 158 -49.34 41.11 38.58
C PRO A 158 -50.09 41.45 37.29
N THR A 159 -51.28 40.88 37.06
CA THR A 159 -52.03 41.03 35.80
C THR A 159 -52.68 42.41 35.63
N GLY A 160 -53.10 43.04 36.73
CA GLY A 160 -53.77 44.34 36.73
C GLY A 160 -52.80 45.48 37.04
N ALA A 161 -52.56 46.36 36.07
CA ALA A 161 -51.89 47.63 36.26
C ALA A 161 -52.91 48.72 36.65
N GLU A 162 -52.52 49.61 37.56
CA GLU A 162 -53.25 50.84 37.85
C GLU A 162 -52.47 52.02 37.28
N LEU A 163 -53.04 52.65 36.24
CA LEU A 163 -52.52 53.81 35.54
C LEU A 163 -53.02 55.07 36.24
N GLU A 164 -52.13 55.98 36.65
CA GLU A 164 -52.44 57.29 37.22
C GLU A 164 -52.08 58.36 36.17
N CYS A 165 -53.04 59.23 35.82
CA CYS A 165 -52.73 60.38 34.96
C CYS A 165 -52.22 61.52 35.82
N HIS A 166 -50.95 61.88 35.62
CA HIS A 166 -50.21 62.77 36.48
C HIS A 166 -49.80 64.05 35.77
N SER A 167 -50.17 65.18 36.38
CA SER A 167 -49.69 66.52 36.10
C SER A 167 -48.87 67.00 37.30
N MET A 168 -47.74 67.67 37.07
CA MET A 168 -47.00 68.34 38.15
C MET A 168 -47.70 69.63 38.63
N CYS A 169 -48.65 70.14 37.85
CA CYS A 169 -49.57 71.20 38.27
C CYS A 169 -50.85 70.59 38.85
N GLY A 170 -51.27 71.02 40.04
CA GLY A 170 -52.63 70.77 40.52
C GLY A 170 -53.66 71.45 39.60
N LEU A 171 -54.64 70.70 39.11
CA LEU A 171 -55.66 71.21 38.20
C LEU A 171 -56.89 71.72 38.96
N ALA A 172 -57.53 72.78 38.44
CA ALA A 172 -58.58 73.47 39.17
C ALA A 172 -59.94 72.75 39.11
N GLY A 173 -60.43 72.28 40.26
CA GLY A 173 -61.78 71.73 40.42
C GLY A 173 -61.95 70.25 40.06
N ASP A 174 -60.91 69.43 40.24
CA ASP A 174 -60.87 68.00 39.91
C ASP A 174 -61.40 67.67 38.49
N PRO A 175 -60.89 68.31 37.43
CA PRO A 175 -61.34 68.03 36.06
C PRO A 175 -61.00 66.58 35.68
N PRO A 176 -61.95 65.83 35.11
CA PRO A 176 -61.72 64.43 34.79
C PRO A 176 -60.66 64.28 33.70
N TYR A 177 -59.60 63.55 33.99
CA TYR A 177 -58.72 63.03 32.94
C TYR A 177 -59.50 62.02 32.10
N ILE A 178 -59.36 62.13 30.78
CA ILE A 178 -59.94 61.21 29.80
C ILE A 178 -58.86 60.21 29.40
N TRP A 179 -59.20 58.93 29.48
CA TRP A 179 -58.28 57.84 29.15
C TRP A 179 -58.49 57.33 27.74
N PHE A 180 -57.38 57.02 27.06
CA PHE A 180 -57.36 56.50 25.70
C PHE A 180 -56.59 55.18 25.63
N ARG A 181 -57.21 54.17 25.02
CA ARG A 181 -56.63 52.85 24.73
C ARG A 181 -56.57 52.70 23.21
N ASN A 182 -55.37 52.56 22.65
CA ASN A 182 -55.14 52.57 21.20
C ASN A 182 -55.80 53.77 20.48
N GLY A 183 -55.73 54.95 21.11
CA GLY A 183 -56.31 56.20 20.62
C GLY A 183 -57.83 56.35 20.79
N GLN A 184 -58.55 55.32 21.26
CA GLN A 184 -59.99 55.39 21.53
C GLN A 184 -60.27 55.78 22.98
N ASN A 185 -61.18 56.73 23.20
CA ASN A 185 -61.64 57.13 24.54
C ASN A 185 -62.33 55.94 25.23
N VAL A 186 -61.86 55.57 26.43
CA VAL A 186 -62.34 54.43 27.23
C VAL A 186 -62.90 54.82 28.61
N GLY A 187 -62.98 56.11 28.93
CA GLY A 187 -63.58 56.59 30.18
C GLY A 187 -62.91 57.82 30.80
N GLN A 188 -63.39 58.19 31.99
CA GLN A 188 -62.95 59.35 32.76
C GLN A 188 -62.57 58.96 34.19
N GLY A 189 -61.51 59.57 34.73
CA GLY A 189 -61.06 59.39 36.12
C GLY A 189 -59.56 59.61 36.31
N VAL A 190 -59.11 59.86 37.53
CA VAL A 190 -57.67 60.04 37.85
C VAL A 190 -56.88 58.74 37.60
N ASN A 191 -57.47 57.61 37.98
CA ASN A 191 -56.88 56.29 37.82
C ASN A 191 -57.69 55.45 36.81
N TYR A 192 -57.00 54.66 36.00
CA TYR A 192 -57.60 53.66 35.11
C TYR A 192 -56.94 52.30 35.33
N ARG A 193 -57.75 51.25 35.50
CA ARG A 193 -57.26 49.88 35.67
C ARG A 193 -57.21 49.16 34.33
N ALA A 194 -56.02 48.70 33.97
CA ALA A 194 -55.70 48.10 32.68
C ALA A 194 -54.98 46.75 32.84
N TYR A 195 -55.08 45.92 31.81
CA TYR A 195 -54.16 44.82 31.59
C TYR A 195 -53.24 45.28 30.46
N ILE A 196 -51.97 45.59 30.74
CA ILE A 196 -51.05 46.11 29.72
C ILE A 196 -50.59 44.95 28.83
N LEU A 197 -51.27 44.74 27.72
CA LEU A 197 -50.91 43.77 26.69
C LEU A 197 -49.99 44.42 25.64
N SER A 198 -49.21 43.60 24.92
CA SER A 198 -48.20 44.09 23.95
C SER A 198 -48.79 44.91 22.79
N GLU A 199 -50.03 44.62 22.40
CA GLU A 199 -50.74 45.31 21.31
C GLU A 199 -51.57 46.50 21.81
N GLU A 200 -51.35 46.94 23.05
CA GLU A 200 -52.17 47.95 23.72
C GLU A 200 -51.34 49.12 24.26
N SER A 201 -51.69 50.30 23.78
CA SER A 201 -51.08 51.58 24.13
C SER A 201 -52.05 52.47 24.88
N TYR A 202 -51.57 53.05 25.98
CA TYR A 202 -52.38 53.87 26.88
C TYR A 202 -51.85 55.31 26.95
N SER A 203 -52.77 56.27 26.92
CA SER A 203 -52.49 57.69 27.18
C SER A 203 -53.67 58.34 27.90
N CYS A 204 -53.44 59.51 28.48
CA CYS A 204 -54.49 60.35 29.05
C CYS A 204 -54.42 61.77 28.50
N ALA A 205 -55.55 62.48 28.52
CA ALA A 205 -55.64 63.93 28.29
C ALA A 205 -56.57 64.57 29.35
N VAL A 206 -56.62 65.89 29.42
CA VAL A 206 -57.58 66.62 30.29
C VAL A 206 -58.84 66.96 29.48
N GLU A 207 -60.03 66.86 30.10
CA GLU A 207 -61.29 67.30 29.49
C GLU A 207 -61.22 68.76 29.00
N GLY A 208 -61.64 69.00 27.76
CA GLY A 208 -61.49 70.26 27.04
C GLY A 208 -60.15 70.45 26.31
N TYR A 209 -59.16 69.59 26.54
CA TYR A 209 -57.85 69.55 25.87
C TYR A 209 -57.54 68.15 25.33
N GLU A 210 -58.56 67.46 24.79
CA GLU A 210 -58.50 66.04 24.38
C GLU A 210 -57.46 65.74 23.30
N HIS A 211 -56.99 66.75 22.58
CA HIS A 211 -55.95 66.67 21.56
C HIS A 211 -54.53 66.58 22.13
N GLN A 212 -54.32 66.99 23.40
CA GLN A 212 -53.01 67.02 24.05
C GLN A 212 -52.81 65.77 24.92
N HIS A 213 -52.59 64.64 24.26
CA HIS A 213 -52.31 63.36 24.90
C HIS A 213 -50.96 63.35 25.63
N SER A 214 -50.88 62.62 26.74
CA SER A 214 -49.63 62.13 27.32
C SER A 214 -48.86 61.23 26.32
N PRO A 215 -47.55 61.02 26.52
CA PRO A 215 -46.83 59.93 25.85
C PRO A 215 -47.55 58.58 26.03
N LEU A 216 -47.52 57.74 24.99
CA LEU A 216 -48.11 56.40 25.00
C LEU A 216 -47.26 55.44 25.86
N VAL A 217 -47.85 54.76 26.84
CA VAL A 217 -47.20 53.66 27.58
C VAL A 217 -47.69 52.31 27.08
N TYR A 218 -46.77 51.37 26.85
CA TYR A 218 -47.07 50.02 26.34
C TYR A 218 -45.93 49.02 26.63
N ALA A 219 -46.31 47.75 26.83
CA ALA A 219 -45.37 46.63 26.94
C ALA A 219 -44.67 46.38 25.58
N PRO A 220 -43.53 45.66 25.54
CA PRO A 220 -42.81 45.43 24.29
C PRO A 220 -43.64 44.58 23.32
N LYS A 221 -43.74 45.01 22.06
CA LYS A 221 -44.28 44.18 20.96
C LYS A 221 -43.36 43.00 20.68
N THR A 222 -43.86 42.00 19.94
CA THR A 222 -43.06 40.81 19.55
C THR A 222 -41.72 41.21 18.93
N PRO A 223 -40.56 40.91 19.57
CA PRO A 223 -39.28 41.33 19.03
C PRO A 223 -38.92 40.59 17.73
N SER A 224 -38.38 41.34 16.78
CA SER A 224 -37.79 40.80 15.55
C SER A 224 -36.31 40.47 15.76
N VAL A 225 -35.89 39.25 15.40
CA VAL A 225 -34.47 38.86 15.33
C VAL A 225 -34.02 38.85 13.87
N THR A 226 -32.83 39.38 13.61
CA THR A 226 -32.18 39.39 12.30
C THR A 226 -30.71 38.98 12.40
N VAL A 227 -30.18 38.42 11.31
CA VAL A 227 -28.76 38.09 11.14
C VAL A 227 -28.20 38.87 9.96
N SER A 228 -27.00 39.41 10.12
CA SER A 228 -26.28 40.16 9.08
C SER A 228 -24.82 39.68 8.99
N PRO A 229 -24.32 39.26 7.81
CA PRO A 229 -25.05 39.10 6.55
C PRO A 229 -26.12 38.01 6.62
N SER A 230 -27.15 38.11 5.77
CA SER A 230 -28.17 37.08 5.59
C SER A 230 -27.79 36.14 4.43
N GLY A 231 -27.57 34.86 4.72
CA GLY A 231 -27.17 33.88 3.71
C GLY A 231 -26.45 32.68 4.31
N GLU A 232 -25.57 32.05 3.52
CA GLU A 232 -24.65 31.03 4.00
C GLU A 232 -23.56 31.69 4.87
N ILE A 233 -23.27 31.10 6.03
CA ILE A 233 -22.36 31.64 7.04
C ILE A 233 -21.15 30.73 7.13
N GLU A 234 -19.99 31.16 6.63
CA GLU A 234 -18.76 30.37 6.67
C GLU A 234 -17.97 30.59 7.98
N GLU A 235 -17.28 29.55 8.45
CA GLU A 235 -16.30 29.63 9.55
C GLU A 235 -15.28 30.75 9.32
N GLY A 236 -15.06 31.58 10.32
CA GLY A 236 -14.21 32.76 10.24
C GLY A 236 -14.90 34.04 9.72
N SER A 237 -16.14 33.96 9.22
CA SER A 237 -16.91 35.16 8.84
C SER A 237 -17.34 35.98 10.06
N SER A 238 -17.52 37.29 9.87
CA SER A 238 -18.09 38.17 10.89
C SER A 238 -19.61 38.23 10.73
N VAL A 239 -20.35 37.98 11.81
CA VAL A 239 -21.82 37.90 11.81
C VAL A 239 -22.40 38.67 12.98
N THR A 240 -23.40 39.50 12.71
CA THR A 240 -24.11 40.32 13.69
C THR A 240 -25.54 39.82 13.87
N LEU A 241 -25.90 39.41 15.09
CA LEU A 241 -27.28 39.12 15.51
C LEU A 241 -27.91 40.36 16.15
N SER A 242 -29.03 40.82 15.59
CA SER A 242 -29.76 41.99 16.07
C SER A 242 -31.16 41.61 16.53
N CYS A 243 -31.61 42.21 17.64
CA CYS A 243 -32.96 42.06 18.18
C CYS A 243 -33.55 43.46 18.41
N SER A 244 -34.82 43.67 18.05
CA SER A 244 -35.52 44.94 18.23
C SER A 244 -37.01 44.76 18.46
N SER A 245 -37.59 45.57 19.35
CA SER A 245 -39.02 45.65 19.65
C SER A 245 -39.44 47.11 19.80
N GLU A 246 -40.69 47.42 19.43
CA GLU A 246 -41.33 48.67 19.82
C GLU A 246 -41.81 48.56 21.27
N ALA A 247 -41.31 49.43 22.15
CA ALA A 247 -41.68 49.49 23.56
C ALA A 247 -41.54 50.93 24.09
N ASN A 248 -42.44 51.36 24.99
CA ASN A 248 -42.24 52.60 25.76
C ASN A 248 -42.67 52.43 27.23
N PRO A 249 -41.75 52.51 28.22
CA PRO A 249 -40.30 52.73 28.08
C PRO A 249 -39.57 51.70 27.22
N ALA A 250 -38.38 52.09 26.74
CA ALA A 250 -37.53 51.26 25.90
C ALA A 250 -37.20 49.91 26.57
N ALA A 251 -37.24 48.83 25.78
CA ALA A 251 -36.98 47.49 26.26
C ALA A 251 -35.47 47.20 26.40
N THR A 252 -35.12 46.41 27.42
CA THR A 252 -33.85 45.67 27.49
C THR A 252 -33.97 44.34 26.76
N TYR A 253 -32.84 43.75 26.37
CA TYR A 253 -32.82 42.51 25.59
C TYR A 253 -31.98 41.41 26.24
N THR A 254 -32.59 40.23 26.41
CA THR A 254 -31.92 39.02 26.90
C THR A 254 -31.87 37.98 25.79
N TRP A 255 -30.68 37.49 25.44
CA TRP A 255 -30.49 36.54 24.35
C TRP A 255 -30.41 35.10 24.83
N PHE A 256 -30.77 34.16 23.95
CA PHE A 256 -30.72 32.72 24.19
C PHE A 256 -30.18 31.99 22.98
N LYS A 257 -29.38 30.95 23.21
CA LYS A 257 -28.97 29.94 22.24
C LYS A 257 -29.47 28.57 22.69
N ASP A 258 -30.19 27.87 21.82
CA ASP A 258 -30.71 26.51 22.07
C ASP A 258 -31.43 26.39 23.43
N ASN A 259 -32.21 27.45 23.74
CA ASN A 259 -32.92 27.73 25.00
C ASN A 259 -32.08 28.01 26.25
N GLN A 260 -30.75 28.00 26.19
CA GLN A 260 -29.89 28.49 27.27
C GLN A 260 -29.69 30.02 27.19
N PRO A 261 -29.76 30.76 28.31
CA PRO A 261 -29.55 32.20 28.32
C PRO A 261 -28.08 32.56 28.07
N LEU A 262 -27.86 33.66 27.34
CA LEU A 262 -26.55 34.19 26.99
C LEU A 262 -26.28 35.46 27.80
N LEU A 263 -25.11 35.53 28.44
CA LEU A 263 -24.65 36.69 29.22
C LEU A 263 -24.13 37.82 28.30
N TRP A 264 -24.96 38.25 27.36
CA TRP A 264 -24.71 39.41 26.50
C TRP A 264 -25.28 40.68 27.17
N GLY A 265 -24.68 41.84 26.90
CA GLY A 265 -25.10 43.10 27.50
C GLY A 265 -26.51 43.52 27.07
N PRO A 266 -27.25 44.30 27.89
CA PRO A 266 -28.65 44.67 27.63
C PRO A 266 -28.84 45.67 26.46
N SER A 267 -27.76 46.11 25.82
CA SER A 267 -27.74 47.13 24.77
C SER A 267 -26.91 46.69 23.57
N GLN A 268 -27.43 46.96 22.37
CA GLN A 268 -26.81 46.76 21.04
C GLN A 268 -26.69 45.29 20.55
N PRO A 269 -26.68 45.09 19.21
CA PRO A 269 -26.59 43.76 18.60
C PRO A 269 -25.26 43.06 18.86
N HIS A 270 -25.29 41.74 19.03
CA HIS A 270 -24.08 40.95 19.27
C HIS A 270 -23.38 40.62 17.96
N THR A 271 -22.08 40.95 17.85
CA THR A 271 -21.27 40.63 16.67
C THR A 271 -20.21 39.59 17.02
N PHE A 272 -20.32 38.42 16.39
CA PHE A 272 -19.25 37.45 16.29
C PHE A 272 -18.23 38.00 15.28
N PRO A 273 -16.97 38.30 15.65
CA PRO A 273 -15.96 38.81 14.72
C PRO A 273 -15.40 37.70 13.80
N SER A 274 -15.61 36.43 14.18
CA SER A 274 -15.16 35.22 13.50
C SER A 274 -15.97 34.05 14.05
N VAL A 275 -17.08 33.69 13.40
CA VAL A 275 -17.92 32.54 13.80
C VAL A 275 -17.19 31.22 13.68
N ARG A 276 -17.61 30.22 14.46
CA ARG A 276 -17.03 28.89 14.53
C ARG A 276 -18.08 27.78 14.46
N PRO A 277 -17.70 26.51 14.23
CA PRO A 277 -18.63 25.39 14.28
C PRO A 277 -19.42 25.29 15.59
N GLU A 278 -18.82 25.65 16.73
CA GLU A 278 -19.52 25.71 18.03
C GLU A 278 -20.53 26.87 18.17
N ASP A 279 -20.49 27.88 17.31
CA ASP A 279 -21.48 28.98 17.28
C ASP A 279 -22.77 28.57 16.56
N ARG A 280 -22.76 27.52 15.75
CA ARG A 280 -23.96 26.95 15.10
C ARG A 280 -25.07 26.64 16.12
N GLY A 281 -26.31 27.04 15.84
CA GLY A 281 -27.45 26.77 16.74
C GLY A 281 -28.66 27.69 16.55
N THR A 282 -29.63 27.57 17.45
CA THR A 282 -30.93 28.25 17.40
C THR A 282 -30.95 29.47 18.33
N TYR A 283 -31.03 30.68 17.77
CA TYR A 283 -30.98 31.93 18.51
C TYR A 283 -32.35 32.61 18.61
N ARG A 284 -32.67 33.15 19.80
CA ARG A 284 -33.85 33.98 20.07
C ARG A 284 -33.55 35.03 21.13
N CYS A 285 -34.37 36.07 21.21
CA CYS A 285 -34.29 37.07 22.29
C CYS A 285 -35.60 37.18 23.07
N HIS A 286 -35.51 37.79 24.25
CA HIS A 286 -36.63 38.36 24.98
C HIS A 286 -36.44 39.88 25.01
N ALA A 287 -37.51 40.63 24.77
CA ALA A 287 -37.57 42.08 24.97
C ALA A 287 -38.40 42.35 26.23
N GLU A 288 -37.88 43.15 27.15
CA GLU A 288 -38.46 43.36 28.47
C GLU A 288 -38.48 44.85 28.85
N ASN A 289 -39.63 45.35 29.30
CA ASN A 289 -39.71 46.62 30.03
C ASN A 289 -40.55 46.42 31.30
N GLN A 290 -40.66 47.48 32.11
CA GLN A 290 -41.40 47.47 33.38
C GLN A 290 -42.91 47.14 33.29
N TYR A 291 -43.46 46.90 32.08
CA TYR A 291 -44.85 46.49 31.86
C TYR A 291 -45.00 45.07 31.27
N GLY A 292 -43.92 44.41 30.87
CA GLY A 292 -43.99 43.06 30.35
C GLY A 292 -42.75 42.58 29.59
N GLN A 293 -42.72 41.29 29.30
CA GLN A 293 -41.66 40.59 28.56
C GLN A 293 -42.28 39.79 27.41
N LEU A 294 -41.72 39.90 26.19
CA LEU A 294 -42.10 39.07 25.05
C LEU A 294 -40.91 38.37 24.39
N SER A 295 -41.19 37.19 23.83
CA SER A 295 -40.23 36.36 23.09
C SER A 295 -40.23 36.67 21.59
N SER A 296 -39.06 36.60 20.96
CA SER A 296 -38.96 36.62 19.51
C SER A 296 -39.29 35.25 18.91
N ASN A 297 -39.56 35.24 17.59
CA ASN A 297 -39.33 34.03 16.81
C ASN A 297 -37.83 33.64 16.85
N SER A 298 -37.55 32.36 16.62
CA SER A 298 -36.17 31.86 16.59
C SER A 298 -35.57 31.90 15.18
N ILE A 299 -34.27 32.15 15.08
CA ILE A 299 -33.48 32.01 13.85
C ILE A 299 -32.45 30.90 14.02
N PHE A 300 -32.20 30.10 12.99
CA PHE A 300 -31.14 29.09 13.01
C PHE A 300 -29.90 29.64 12.29
N MET A 301 -28.77 29.67 12.99
CA MET A 301 -27.49 30.08 12.43
C MET A 301 -26.71 28.83 12.00
N ASP A 302 -26.76 28.49 10.71
CA ASP A 302 -26.04 27.35 10.15
C ASP A 302 -24.63 27.73 9.73
N VAL A 303 -23.63 27.48 10.60
CA VAL A 303 -22.23 27.71 10.28
C VAL A 303 -21.71 26.56 9.40
N GLN A 304 -21.32 26.88 8.17
CA GLN A 304 -20.64 25.99 7.24
C GLN A 304 -19.12 26.07 7.41
N TYR A 305 -18.42 24.95 7.25
CA TYR A 305 -16.98 24.82 7.41
C TYR A 305 -16.41 23.73 6.50
N ALA A 306 -15.16 23.91 6.06
CA ALA A 306 -14.48 22.91 5.25
C ALA A 306 -14.24 21.61 6.06
N PRO A 307 -14.10 20.44 5.40
CA PRO A 307 -13.95 19.18 6.12
C PRO A 307 -12.69 19.18 6.98
N LYS A 308 -12.79 18.80 8.25
CA LYS A 308 -11.64 18.64 9.15
C LYS A 308 -10.76 17.48 8.68
N THR A 309 -9.52 17.39 9.17
CA THR A 309 -8.56 16.33 8.77
C THR A 309 -9.22 14.95 8.81
N PRO A 310 -9.35 14.23 7.68
CA PRO A 310 -10.07 12.97 7.67
C PRO A 310 -9.35 11.90 8.49
N SER A 311 -10.11 11.03 9.12
CA SER A 311 -9.62 9.78 9.71
C SER A 311 -9.83 8.62 8.73
N VAL A 312 -8.93 7.64 8.76
CA VAL A 312 -9.04 6.39 8.00
C VAL A 312 -8.93 5.23 8.96
N THR A 313 -9.91 4.33 8.93
CA THR A 313 -9.88 3.05 9.63
C THR A 313 -9.72 1.90 8.63
N VAL A 314 -9.13 0.80 9.10
CA VAL A 314 -8.90 -0.43 8.34
C VAL A 314 -9.72 -1.55 8.99
N SER A 315 -10.45 -2.31 8.18
CA SER A 315 -11.22 -3.47 8.62
C SER A 315 -10.91 -4.68 7.72
N PRO A 316 -10.55 -5.86 8.26
CA PRO A 316 -10.27 -6.13 9.69
C PRO A 316 -9.04 -5.35 10.20
N SER A 317 -8.92 -5.24 11.52
CA SER A 317 -7.76 -4.64 12.19
C SER A 317 -6.69 -5.69 12.47
N GLY A 318 -5.50 -5.56 11.87
CA GLY A 318 -4.39 -6.48 12.04
C GLY A 318 -3.33 -6.31 10.94
N GLU A 319 -2.48 -7.32 10.76
CA GLU A 319 -1.71 -7.45 9.52
C GLU A 319 -2.64 -7.78 8.34
N ILE A 320 -2.24 -7.38 7.13
CA ILE A 320 -3.06 -7.54 5.92
C ILE A 320 -2.41 -8.60 5.03
N GLU A 321 -3.05 -9.75 4.86
CA GLU A 321 -2.51 -10.87 4.07
C GLU A 321 -3.02 -10.85 2.62
N GLU A 322 -2.18 -11.26 1.67
CA GLU A 322 -2.55 -11.44 0.26
C GLU A 322 -3.66 -12.49 0.12
N GLY A 323 -4.74 -12.12 -0.58
CA GLY A 323 -5.98 -12.90 -0.69
C GLY A 323 -7.05 -12.55 0.35
N SER A 324 -6.73 -11.77 1.39
CA SER A 324 -7.73 -11.32 2.37
C SER A 324 -8.67 -10.23 1.82
N SER A 325 -9.83 -10.09 2.45
CA SER A 325 -10.77 -8.98 2.16
C SER A 325 -10.50 -7.81 3.12
N VAL A 326 -10.27 -6.63 2.57
CA VAL A 326 -9.89 -5.42 3.32
C VAL A 326 -10.76 -4.25 2.91
N THR A 327 -11.32 -3.53 3.88
CA THR A 327 -12.04 -2.27 3.67
C THR A 327 -11.33 -1.13 4.37
N LEU A 328 -10.95 -0.11 3.62
CA LEU A 328 -10.56 1.19 4.18
C LEU A 328 -11.81 2.05 4.27
N SER A 329 -12.15 2.55 5.46
CA SER A 329 -13.25 3.49 5.65
C SER A 329 -12.70 4.87 6.02
N CYS A 330 -13.22 5.93 5.40
CA CYS A 330 -12.80 7.30 5.63
C CYS A 330 -13.97 8.14 6.15
N SER A 331 -13.69 9.02 7.11
CA SER A 331 -14.66 9.94 7.71
C SER A 331 -14.02 11.29 8.05
N SER A 332 -14.80 12.35 7.99
CA SER A 332 -14.41 13.72 8.32
C SER A 332 -15.64 14.47 8.86
N ASP A 333 -15.41 15.34 9.85
CA ASP A 333 -16.40 16.28 10.38
C ASP A 333 -16.45 17.52 9.47
N ALA A 334 -17.63 17.82 8.92
CA ALA A 334 -17.84 18.83 7.88
C ALA A 334 -19.32 19.28 7.83
N ASN A 335 -19.57 20.58 7.63
CA ASN A 335 -20.90 21.10 7.27
C ASN A 335 -20.76 22.02 6.03
N PRO A 336 -21.40 21.75 4.88
CA PRO A 336 -22.21 20.57 4.56
C PRO A 336 -21.39 19.27 4.60
N ALA A 337 -22.07 18.14 4.68
CA ALA A 337 -21.46 16.81 4.78
C ALA A 337 -20.48 16.53 3.62
N ALA A 338 -19.30 16.01 3.95
CA ALA A 338 -18.24 15.77 2.97
C ALA A 338 -18.54 14.59 2.03
N THR A 339 -18.23 14.77 0.76
CA THR A 339 -18.04 13.70 -0.22
C THR A 339 -16.62 13.18 -0.16
N TYR A 340 -16.41 11.89 -0.49
CA TYR A 340 -15.11 11.23 -0.37
C TYR A 340 -14.62 10.67 -1.70
N THR A 341 -13.34 10.86 -2.00
CA THR A 341 -12.66 10.24 -3.15
C THR A 341 -11.34 9.61 -2.72
N TRP A 342 -11.13 8.36 -3.12
CA TRP A 342 -9.91 7.60 -2.85
C TRP A 342 -8.95 7.66 -4.03
N PHE A 343 -7.66 7.82 -3.76
CA PHE A 343 -6.58 7.80 -4.77
C PHE A 343 -5.44 6.89 -4.33
N ARG A 344 -4.76 6.22 -5.27
CA ARG A 344 -3.44 5.61 -5.03
C ARG A 344 -2.36 6.68 -5.25
N VAL A 345 -1.55 6.94 -4.23
CA VAL A 345 -0.41 7.86 -4.29
C VAL A 345 0.79 7.10 -4.85
N ASN A 346 1.47 7.70 -5.82
CA ASN A 346 2.68 7.13 -6.43
C ASN A 346 3.78 8.20 -6.36
N ARG A 347 4.97 7.85 -5.85
CA ARG A 347 6.09 8.81 -5.76
C ARG A 347 6.41 9.35 -7.17
N GLY A 348 6.47 10.67 -7.31
CA GLY A 348 6.77 11.35 -8.57
C GLY A 348 5.67 11.33 -9.64
N ARG A 349 4.42 10.96 -9.31
CA ARG A 349 3.27 11.04 -10.25
C ARG A 349 2.02 11.55 -9.54
N SER A 350 1.11 12.19 -10.29
CA SER A 350 -0.18 12.64 -9.77
C SER A 350 -0.98 11.47 -9.17
N PRO A 351 -1.70 11.65 -8.04
CA PRO A 351 -2.51 10.59 -7.44
C PRO A 351 -3.56 10.04 -8.41
N ARG A 352 -3.64 8.71 -8.55
CA ARG A 352 -4.60 8.07 -9.47
C ARG A 352 -5.88 7.73 -8.70
N LYS A 353 -7.00 8.33 -9.12
CA LYS A 353 -8.34 8.03 -8.56
C LYS A 353 -8.62 6.52 -8.62
N LYS A 354 -9.06 5.97 -7.49
CA LYS A 354 -9.25 4.53 -7.22
C LYS A 354 -10.71 4.20 -6.91
N ASN A 355 -11.41 5.01 -6.10
CA ASN A 355 -12.85 4.88 -5.86
C ASN A 355 -13.51 6.23 -5.50
N GLN A 356 -14.85 6.29 -5.48
CA GLN A 356 -15.64 7.36 -4.86
C GLN A 356 -16.59 6.78 -3.78
N GLY A 357 -16.90 7.60 -2.79
CA GLY A 357 -17.62 7.18 -1.58
C GLY A 357 -16.67 6.95 -0.39
N PRO A 358 -17.21 6.81 0.83
CA PRO A 358 -16.41 6.79 2.06
C PRO A 358 -15.52 5.56 2.18
N GLN A 359 -15.83 4.47 1.48
CA GLN A 359 -15.11 3.20 1.57
C GLN A 359 -14.30 2.87 0.31
N LEU A 360 -13.18 2.18 0.49
CA LEU A 360 -12.41 1.50 -0.55
C LEU A 360 -12.27 0.03 -0.15
N VAL A 361 -12.96 -0.84 -0.87
CA VAL A 361 -13.03 -2.29 -0.61
C VAL A 361 -12.12 -3.03 -1.58
N PHE A 362 -11.28 -3.91 -1.05
CA PHE A 362 -10.50 -4.90 -1.77
C PHE A 362 -11.04 -6.28 -1.36
N SER A 363 -11.80 -6.97 -2.23
CA SER A 363 -12.39 -8.27 -1.88
C SER A 363 -11.34 -9.39 -1.73
N TYR A 364 -10.23 -9.26 -2.49
CA TYR A 364 -9.05 -10.14 -2.45
C TYR A 364 -7.83 -9.25 -2.72
N ILE A 365 -7.21 -8.70 -1.67
CA ILE A 365 -6.09 -7.77 -1.83
C ILE A 365 -4.83 -8.51 -2.29
N VAL A 366 -4.04 -7.92 -3.20
CA VAL A 366 -2.79 -8.52 -3.68
C VAL A 366 -1.56 -7.72 -3.28
N SER A 367 -0.40 -8.38 -3.21
CA SER A 367 0.92 -7.80 -2.89
C SER A 367 1.23 -6.54 -3.70
N SER A 368 0.85 -6.52 -4.99
CA SER A 368 1.03 -5.35 -5.87
C SER A 368 0.13 -4.14 -5.56
N GLU A 369 -0.81 -4.26 -4.61
CA GLU A 369 -1.64 -3.16 -4.11
C GLU A 369 -1.13 -2.53 -2.81
N SER A 370 -0.05 -3.07 -2.21
CA SER A 370 0.70 -2.42 -1.14
C SER A 370 1.15 -0.99 -1.54
N GLY A 371 1.23 -0.09 -0.56
CA GLY A 371 1.63 1.31 -0.74
C GLY A 371 0.62 2.33 -0.18
N GLN A 372 0.77 3.57 -0.61
CA GLN A 372 0.12 4.73 0.00
C GLN A 372 -1.20 5.09 -0.70
N TYR A 373 -2.26 5.24 0.09
CA TYR A 373 -3.62 5.58 -0.35
C TYR A 373 -4.10 6.87 0.30
N ARG A 374 -4.58 7.79 -0.53
CA ARG A 374 -5.17 9.06 -0.10
C ARG A 374 -6.67 8.92 0.00
N CYS A 375 -7.25 9.28 1.13
CA CYS A 375 -8.64 9.73 1.18
C CYS A 375 -8.65 11.26 1.06
N GLU A 376 -9.39 11.81 0.11
CA GLU A 376 -9.74 13.23 0.04
C GLU A 376 -11.21 13.39 0.40
N ALA A 377 -11.50 14.26 1.38
CA ALA A 377 -12.84 14.66 1.79
C ALA A 377 -13.10 16.10 1.30
N GLN A 378 -14.24 16.33 0.66
CA GLN A 378 -14.58 17.61 0.03
C GLN A 378 -16.06 17.95 0.20
N ASN A 379 -16.36 19.20 0.58
CA ASN A 379 -17.67 19.84 0.48
C ASN A 379 -17.59 21.11 -0.39
N THR A 380 -18.58 22.00 -0.29
CA THR A 380 -18.63 23.30 -0.97
C THR A 380 -17.53 24.26 -0.50
N ILE A 381 -17.33 24.36 0.81
CA ILE A 381 -16.39 25.30 1.46
C ILE A 381 -14.93 24.90 1.21
N GLY A 382 -14.64 23.61 1.09
CA GLY A 382 -13.30 23.18 0.70
C GLY A 382 -13.02 21.70 0.85
N LYS A 383 -11.74 21.37 1.00
CA LYS A 383 -11.25 19.99 1.08
C LYS A 383 -10.06 19.81 2.02
N ARG A 384 -9.93 18.58 2.51
CA ARG A 384 -8.74 18.06 3.22
C ARG A 384 -8.50 16.61 2.79
N TYR A 385 -7.31 16.12 3.04
CA TYR A 385 -6.96 14.73 2.75
C TYR A 385 -6.08 14.15 3.84
N VAL A 386 -6.05 12.82 3.92
CA VAL A 386 -5.11 12.04 4.73
C VAL A 386 -4.54 10.91 3.87
N ASP A 387 -3.26 10.62 4.05
CA ASP A 387 -2.57 9.51 3.38
C ASP A 387 -2.33 8.38 4.38
N ASN A 388 -2.93 7.21 4.14
CA ASN A 388 -2.67 5.99 4.88
C ASN A 388 -1.76 5.05 4.07
N THR A 389 -0.96 4.21 4.72
CA THR A 389 -0.13 3.21 4.04
C THR A 389 -0.65 1.80 4.33
N ILE A 390 -0.84 1.01 3.28
CA ILE A 390 -1.26 -0.39 3.34
C ILE A 390 -0.05 -1.25 3.04
N ASP A 391 0.35 -2.09 3.99
CA ASP A 391 1.44 -3.04 3.83
C ASP A 391 0.87 -4.46 3.74
N VAL A 392 0.90 -5.04 2.54
CA VAL A 392 0.35 -6.38 2.26
C VAL A 392 1.43 -7.43 2.49
N LYS A 393 1.21 -8.31 3.47
CA LYS A 393 2.00 -9.50 3.76
C LYS A 393 1.64 -10.64 2.82
N TYR A 394 2.63 -11.45 2.45
CA TYR A 394 2.46 -12.62 1.59
C TYR A 394 3.59 -13.63 1.82
N ALA A 395 3.26 -14.91 1.70
CA ALA A 395 4.24 -15.99 1.75
C ALA A 395 5.27 -15.84 0.61
N PRO A 396 6.50 -16.38 0.75
CA PRO A 396 7.52 -16.24 -0.28
C PRO A 396 7.03 -16.81 -1.60
N LYS A 397 7.34 -16.16 -2.72
CA LYS A 397 7.06 -16.70 -4.06
C LYS A 397 8.00 -17.89 -4.34
N THR A 398 7.84 -18.57 -5.48
CA THR A 398 8.77 -19.66 -5.85
C THR A 398 10.20 -19.12 -5.86
N PRO A 399 11.13 -19.66 -5.04
CA PRO A 399 12.49 -19.13 -5.00
C PRO A 399 13.21 -19.36 -6.34
N SER A 400 14.16 -18.48 -6.66
CA SER A 400 15.14 -18.68 -7.72
C SER A 400 16.48 -19.10 -7.10
N VAL A 401 17.16 -20.04 -7.76
CA VAL A 401 18.53 -20.44 -7.42
C VAL A 401 19.45 -20.07 -8.58
N THR A 402 20.56 -19.44 -8.24
CA THR A 402 21.65 -19.10 -9.17
C THR A 402 22.93 -19.82 -8.73
N VAL A 403 23.83 -20.08 -9.67
CA VAL A 403 25.11 -20.77 -9.44
C VAL A 403 26.24 -19.84 -9.86
N SER A 404 27.24 -19.69 -8.99
CA SER A 404 28.46 -18.92 -9.24
C SER A 404 29.70 -19.77 -8.96
N PRO A 405 30.66 -19.90 -9.89
CA PRO A 405 30.63 -19.36 -11.26
C PRO A 405 29.55 -20.03 -12.13
N SER A 406 29.13 -19.35 -13.20
CA SER A 406 28.18 -19.89 -14.17
C SER A 406 28.89 -20.69 -15.26
N GLY A 407 28.59 -21.99 -15.38
CA GLY A 407 29.20 -22.87 -16.38
C GLY A 407 29.02 -24.35 -16.01
N GLU A 408 29.90 -25.21 -16.53
CA GLU A 408 30.11 -26.54 -15.96
C GLU A 408 30.83 -26.43 -14.61
N ILE A 409 30.53 -27.35 -13.69
CA ILE A 409 31.09 -27.38 -12.34
C ILE A 409 32.18 -28.44 -12.29
N GLU A 410 33.43 -28.03 -12.15
CA GLU A 410 34.59 -28.94 -12.12
C GLU A 410 34.94 -29.35 -10.69
N GLU A 411 35.35 -30.60 -10.50
CA GLU A 411 35.80 -31.10 -9.20
C GLU A 411 37.03 -30.32 -8.68
N GLY A 412 37.02 -29.99 -7.39
CA GLY A 412 38.01 -29.12 -6.75
C GLY A 412 37.77 -27.63 -6.96
N SER A 413 36.82 -27.21 -7.81
CA SER A 413 36.43 -25.80 -7.91
C SER A 413 35.62 -25.35 -6.69
N SER A 414 35.59 -24.03 -6.44
CA SER A 414 34.67 -23.44 -5.47
C SER A 414 33.37 -23.00 -6.17
N VAL A 415 32.24 -23.39 -5.58
CA VAL A 415 30.90 -23.12 -6.12
C VAL A 415 30.01 -22.55 -5.03
N THR A 416 29.32 -21.46 -5.32
CA THR A 416 28.27 -20.89 -4.47
C THR A 416 26.92 -21.02 -5.17
N LEU A 417 25.97 -21.65 -4.49
CA LEU A 417 24.54 -21.51 -4.82
C LEU A 417 24.01 -20.28 -4.07
N SER A 418 23.27 -19.42 -4.75
CA SER A 418 22.58 -18.29 -4.14
C SER A 418 21.09 -18.39 -4.42
N CYS A 419 20.29 -18.45 -3.35
CA CYS A 419 18.84 -18.52 -3.39
C CYS A 419 18.21 -17.18 -3.02
N SER A 420 17.14 -16.81 -3.73
CA SER A 420 16.37 -15.59 -3.46
C SER A 420 14.89 -15.79 -3.75
N SER A 421 14.01 -15.14 -2.98
CA SER A 421 12.57 -15.09 -3.21
C SER A 421 12.00 -13.71 -2.87
N ASP A 422 10.92 -13.35 -3.56
CA ASP A 422 10.12 -12.15 -3.31
C ASP A 422 9.07 -12.47 -2.23
N ALA A 423 9.09 -11.76 -1.10
CA ALA A 423 8.35 -12.08 0.13
C ALA A 423 8.15 -10.83 1.03
N ASN A 424 7.03 -10.77 1.77
CA ASN A 424 6.82 -9.80 2.84
C ASN A 424 6.11 -10.45 4.05
N PRO A 425 6.72 -10.59 5.24
CA PRO A 425 8.10 -10.20 5.58
C PRO A 425 9.16 -10.90 4.73
N ALA A 426 10.39 -10.38 4.74
CA ALA A 426 11.51 -10.98 4.04
C ALA A 426 11.72 -12.44 4.47
N ALA A 427 12.05 -13.32 3.53
CA ALA A 427 12.19 -14.75 3.79
C ALA A 427 13.54 -15.10 4.43
N GLU A 428 13.51 -16.03 5.38
CA GLU A 428 14.66 -16.83 5.79
C GLU A 428 14.84 -18.02 4.83
N TYR A 429 16.06 -18.54 4.72
CA TYR A 429 16.40 -19.59 3.74
C TYR A 429 17.05 -20.80 4.42
N THR A 430 16.60 -21.99 4.05
CA THR A 430 17.20 -23.27 4.42
C THR A 430 17.60 -24.06 3.18
N TRP A 431 18.84 -24.54 3.17
CA TRP A 431 19.33 -25.46 2.15
C TRP A 431 19.25 -26.91 2.63
N PHE A 432 18.79 -27.80 1.76
CA PHE A 432 18.84 -29.26 1.95
C PHE A 432 19.49 -29.93 0.74
N LYS A 433 20.18 -31.06 0.94
CA LYS A 433 20.46 -32.03 -0.12
C LYS A 433 19.27 -32.99 -0.18
N VAL A 434 18.78 -33.30 -1.37
CA VAL A 434 17.68 -34.24 -1.59
C VAL A 434 18.31 -35.58 -1.97
N ASP A 435 18.02 -36.60 -1.16
CA ASP A 435 18.57 -37.93 -1.30
C ASP A 435 17.67 -38.78 -2.24
N THR A 436 18.17 -39.93 -2.72
CA THR A 436 17.51 -40.70 -3.80
C THR A 436 16.15 -41.30 -3.42
N ASP A 437 15.86 -41.42 -2.12
CA ASP A 437 14.55 -41.83 -1.57
C ASP A 437 13.56 -40.65 -1.46
N ARG A 438 13.95 -39.44 -1.90
CA ARG A 438 13.26 -38.16 -1.74
C ARG A 438 13.22 -37.62 -0.29
N SER A 439 13.94 -38.23 0.65
CA SER A 439 14.25 -37.57 1.91
C SER A 439 15.14 -36.34 1.65
N SER A 440 15.26 -35.44 2.63
CA SER A 440 16.04 -34.20 2.45
C SER A 440 16.82 -33.83 3.70
N ARG A 441 18.14 -34.01 3.65
CA ARG A 441 19.06 -33.66 4.73
C ARG A 441 19.37 -32.16 4.74
N LYS A 442 19.17 -31.50 5.89
CA LYS A 442 19.51 -30.08 6.08
C LYS A 442 21.02 -29.85 5.98
N MET A 443 21.42 -28.87 5.17
CA MET A 443 22.81 -28.55 4.82
C MET A 443 23.27 -27.19 5.37
N ASN A 444 22.49 -26.12 5.17
CA ASN A 444 22.88 -24.77 5.63
C ASN A 444 21.69 -23.86 5.99
N GLN A 445 21.97 -22.74 6.67
CA GLN A 445 21.06 -21.62 6.92
C GLN A 445 21.56 -20.34 6.24
N GLY A 446 20.61 -19.53 5.77
CA GLY A 446 20.89 -18.33 4.97
C GLY A 446 20.85 -18.58 3.46
N PRO A 447 20.87 -17.50 2.65
CA PRO A 447 20.58 -17.57 1.21
C PRO A 447 21.67 -18.27 0.39
N LEU A 448 22.88 -18.45 0.94
CA LEU A 448 24.02 -19.03 0.23
C LEU A 448 24.30 -20.48 0.68
N LEU A 449 24.70 -21.34 -0.24
CA LEU A 449 25.37 -22.62 0.04
C LEU A 449 26.71 -22.63 -0.68
N VAL A 450 27.81 -22.64 0.08
CA VAL A 450 29.17 -22.49 -0.44
C VAL A 450 29.92 -23.81 -0.32
N PHE A 451 30.40 -24.32 -1.45
CA PHE A 451 31.37 -25.39 -1.54
C PHE A 451 32.74 -24.74 -1.79
N SER A 452 33.67 -24.86 -0.84
CA SER A 452 35.04 -24.34 -1.03
C SER A 452 35.83 -25.17 -2.04
N TYR A 453 35.61 -26.49 -2.04
CA TYR A 453 36.14 -27.46 -2.98
C TYR A 453 35.05 -28.52 -3.20
N ILE A 454 34.39 -28.53 -4.35
CA ILE A 454 33.28 -29.45 -4.61
C ILE A 454 33.79 -30.80 -5.16
N VAL A 455 33.22 -31.93 -4.72
CA VAL A 455 33.68 -33.29 -5.10
C VAL A 455 32.62 -34.05 -5.91
N SER A 456 33.01 -35.13 -6.59
CA SER A 456 32.08 -35.89 -7.47
C SER A 456 30.80 -36.35 -6.75
N SER A 457 30.89 -36.70 -5.46
CA SER A 457 29.76 -37.08 -4.59
C SER A 457 28.87 -35.90 -4.11
N ASP A 458 29.25 -34.65 -4.39
CA ASP A 458 28.35 -33.49 -4.28
C ASP A 458 27.43 -33.33 -5.48
N SER A 459 27.56 -34.15 -6.52
CA SER A 459 26.51 -34.29 -7.54
C SER A 459 25.20 -34.74 -6.89
N GLY A 460 24.09 -34.14 -7.29
CA GLY A 460 22.77 -34.42 -6.71
C GLY A 460 21.80 -33.25 -6.81
N GLN A 461 20.62 -33.43 -6.22
CA GLN A 461 19.56 -32.42 -6.19
C GLN A 461 19.61 -31.65 -4.86
N TYR A 462 19.53 -30.32 -4.92
CA TYR A 462 19.61 -29.43 -3.76
C TYR A 462 18.35 -28.57 -3.69
N ARG A 463 17.67 -28.61 -2.55
CA ARG A 463 16.46 -27.84 -2.26
C ARG A 463 16.82 -26.57 -1.52
N CYS A 464 16.43 -25.43 -2.07
CA CYS A 464 16.28 -24.21 -1.28
C CYS A 464 14.83 -24.09 -0.83
N GLU A 465 14.59 -24.01 0.47
CA GLU A 465 13.32 -23.60 1.05
C GLU A 465 13.44 -22.15 1.56
N ALA A 466 12.52 -21.29 1.13
CA ALA A 466 12.35 -19.93 1.64
C ALA A 466 11.07 -19.87 2.49
N GLN A 467 11.16 -19.27 3.68
CA GLN A 467 10.06 -19.22 4.66
C GLN A 467 9.95 -17.82 5.29
N ASN A 468 8.71 -17.36 5.52
CA ASN A 468 8.41 -16.26 6.43
C ASN A 468 7.25 -16.64 7.37
N THR A 469 6.68 -15.68 8.09
CA THR A 469 5.55 -15.89 9.01
C THR A 469 4.26 -16.36 8.33
N ILE A 470 4.05 -15.99 7.06
CA ILE A 470 2.82 -16.29 6.30
C ILE A 470 2.90 -17.67 5.64
N GLY A 471 4.10 -18.17 5.33
CA GLY A 471 4.27 -19.51 4.78
C GLY A 471 5.65 -19.79 4.21
N LYS A 472 5.76 -20.90 3.47
CA LYS A 472 7.02 -21.37 2.88
C LYS A 472 6.85 -21.91 1.47
N ARG A 473 7.90 -21.75 0.65
CA ARG A 473 8.00 -22.27 -0.71
C ARG A 473 9.42 -22.74 -0.97
N TYR A 474 9.58 -23.76 -1.80
CA TYR A 474 10.89 -24.30 -2.15
C TYR A 474 11.07 -24.42 -3.67
N VAL A 475 12.33 -24.55 -4.08
CA VAL A 475 12.75 -24.93 -5.42
C VAL A 475 13.89 -25.94 -5.31
N ASP A 476 13.90 -26.93 -6.19
CA ASP A 476 14.94 -27.94 -6.26
C ASP A 476 15.80 -27.71 -7.51
N ASN A 477 17.12 -27.68 -7.36
CA ASN A 477 18.08 -27.48 -8.44
C ASN A 477 19.11 -28.62 -8.45
N THR A 478 19.51 -29.09 -9.63
CA THR A 478 20.43 -30.24 -9.76
C THR A 478 21.84 -29.81 -10.13
N ILE A 479 22.81 -30.32 -9.39
CA ILE A 479 24.26 -30.13 -9.61
C ILE A 479 24.83 -31.42 -10.19
N GLY A 480 25.56 -31.31 -11.30
CA GLY A 480 26.34 -32.41 -11.87
C GLY A 480 27.82 -32.03 -11.92
N VAL A 481 28.60 -32.50 -10.95
CA VAL A 481 30.05 -32.22 -10.85
C VAL A 481 30.78 -33.01 -11.93
N LYS A 482 31.76 -32.36 -12.57
CA LYS A 482 32.54 -32.86 -13.69
C LYS A 482 33.96 -33.21 -13.23
N TYR A 483 34.46 -34.38 -13.65
CA TYR A 483 35.70 -34.93 -13.13
C TYR A 483 36.34 -35.92 -14.11
N GLY A 484 37.68 -36.04 -14.01
CA GLY A 484 38.47 -36.99 -14.78
C GLY A 484 38.28 -38.44 -14.30
N PRO A 485 38.77 -39.44 -15.07
CA PRO A 485 38.53 -40.85 -14.76
C PRO A 485 39.16 -41.29 -13.42
N LYS A 486 38.35 -41.93 -12.58
CA LYS A 486 38.71 -42.54 -11.30
C LYS A 486 38.54 -44.06 -11.38
N HIS A 487 39.28 -44.78 -10.52
CA HIS A 487 39.18 -46.23 -10.36
C HIS A 487 39.22 -47.03 -11.69
N THR A 488 40.11 -46.65 -12.61
CA THR A 488 40.23 -47.34 -13.90
C THR A 488 40.67 -48.78 -13.71
N PHE A 489 39.79 -49.70 -14.09
CA PHE A 489 39.92 -51.13 -13.85
C PHE A 489 39.82 -51.90 -15.18
N LEU A 490 40.63 -52.94 -15.32
CA LEU A 490 40.65 -53.86 -16.45
C LEU A 490 40.23 -55.25 -15.97
N SER A 491 39.29 -55.86 -16.68
CA SER A 491 38.79 -57.20 -16.43
C SER A 491 38.82 -58.07 -17.70
N SER A 492 38.74 -59.39 -17.51
CA SER A 492 38.63 -60.40 -18.56
C SER A 492 37.35 -61.21 -18.35
N SER A 493 36.70 -61.64 -19.43
CA SER A 493 35.57 -62.57 -19.38
C SER A 493 35.96 -64.01 -18.99
N SER A 494 37.26 -64.34 -19.01
CA SER A 494 37.81 -65.57 -18.42
C SER A 494 38.67 -65.23 -17.20
N SER A 495 38.50 -66.01 -16.13
CA SER A 495 39.25 -65.93 -14.87
C SER A 495 40.24 -67.08 -14.66
N GLY A 496 40.36 -68.00 -15.64
CA GLY A 496 41.26 -69.15 -15.61
C GLY A 496 42.37 -69.07 -16.67
N GLU A 497 43.01 -70.20 -16.95
CA GLU A 497 43.86 -70.33 -18.13
C GLU A 497 43.03 -70.21 -19.41
N ILE A 498 43.63 -69.67 -20.47
CA ILE A 498 42.94 -69.35 -21.73
C ILE A 498 43.61 -70.17 -22.83
N GLU A 499 42.93 -71.23 -23.26
CA GLU A 499 43.40 -72.09 -24.36
C GLU A 499 43.27 -71.36 -25.70
N GLU A 500 44.20 -71.61 -26.63
CA GLU A 500 44.11 -71.15 -28.02
C GLU A 500 42.75 -71.54 -28.65
N GLY A 501 42.22 -70.64 -29.47
CA GLY A 501 40.90 -70.78 -30.07
C GLY A 501 39.77 -70.17 -29.24
N SER A 502 39.95 -70.00 -27.92
CA SER A 502 38.94 -69.45 -26.99
C SER A 502 38.48 -68.04 -27.35
N SER A 503 37.21 -67.73 -27.08
CA SER A 503 36.68 -66.36 -27.18
C SER A 503 36.82 -65.63 -25.84
N VAL A 504 37.51 -64.48 -25.82
CA VAL A 504 37.80 -63.71 -24.60
C VAL A 504 37.53 -62.23 -24.82
N THR A 505 36.78 -61.61 -23.91
CA THR A 505 36.53 -60.17 -23.90
C THR A 505 37.31 -59.50 -22.78
N LEU A 506 38.19 -58.57 -23.14
CA LEU A 506 38.76 -57.61 -22.23
C LEU A 506 37.79 -56.44 -22.07
N SER A 507 37.47 -56.07 -20.82
CA SER A 507 36.54 -54.97 -20.51
C SER A 507 37.19 -53.98 -19.57
N CYS A 508 37.29 -52.73 -20.00
CA CYS A 508 37.76 -51.61 -19.17
C CYS A 508 36.57 -50.90 -18.51
N SER A 509 36.79 -50.24 -17.38
CA SER A 509 35.78 -49.41 -16.72
C SER A 509 36.42 -48.32 -15.87
N SER A 510 35.76 -47.18 -15.71
CA SER A 510 36.21 -46.07 -14.86
C SER A 510 35.01 -45.20 -14.46
N ASP A 511 35.05 -44.62 -13.26
CA ASP A 511 34.10 -43.59 -12.83
C ASP A 511 34.53 -42.23 -13.40
N ALA A 512 33.71 -41.60 -14.25
CA ALA A 512 34.05 -40.35 -14.95
C ALA A 512 32.79 -39.56 -15.36
N ASN A 513 32.81 -38.23 -15.27
CA ASN A 513 31.74 -37.36 -15.77
C ASN A 513 32.30 -36.18 -16.59
N PRO A 514 32.15 -36.16 -17.93
CA PRO A 514 31.44 -37.15 -18.76
C PRO A 514 32.17 -38.50 -18.82
N ALA A 515 31.48 -39.52 -19.34
CA ALA A 515 32.04 -40.86 -19.54
C ALA A 515 33.36 -40.81 -20.34
N ALA A 516 34.27 -41.73 -20.01
CA ALA A 516 35.60 -41.79 -20.60
C ALA A 516 35.62 -42.57 -21.92
N ASN A 517 36.52 -42.16 -22.82
CA ASN A 517 36.98 -42.99 -23.93
C ASN A 517 38.12 -43.90 -23.46
N TYR A 518 38.28 -45.08 -24.07
CA TYR A 518 39.27 -46.07 -23.64
C TYR A 518 40.32 -46.36 -24.72
N THR A 519 41.58 -46.01 -24.45
CA THR A 519 42.73 -46.37 -25.29
C THR A 519 43.37 -47.64 -24.76
N TRP A 520 43.61 -48.62 -25.62
CA TRP A 520 44.12 -49.94 -25.24
C TRP A 520 45.62 -50.07 -25.51
N PHE A 521 46.33 -50.82 -24.67
CA PHE A 521 47.77 -51.04 -24.78
C PHE A 521 48.13 -52.52 -24.56
N LYS A 522 49.17 -52.98 -25.26
CA LYS A 522 49.80 -54.29 -25.08
C LYS A 522 51.31 -54.12 -25.05
N ASN A 523 51.96 -54.64 -24.01
CA ASN A 523 53.41 -54.52 -23.80
C ASN A 523 53.90 -53.06 -23.95
N ASN A 524 53.12 -52.11 -23.42
CA ASN A 524 53.29 -50.66 -23.50
C ASN A 524 53.26 -50.04 -24.92
N GLN A 525 52.73 -50.75 -25.91
CA GLN A 525 52.43 -50.22 -27.25
C GLN A 525 50.91 -50.01 -27.41
N PRO A 526 50.46 -48.89 -28.01
CA PRO A 526 49.05 -48.59 -28.20
C PRO A 526 48.40 -49.49 -29.28
N LEU A 527 47.14 -49.83 -29.09
CA LEU A 527 46.34 -50.70 -29.94
C LEU A 527 45.22 -49.91 -30.63
N LEU A 528 45.06 -50.10 -31.94
CA LEU A 528 44.06 -49.41 -32.76
C LEU A 528 42.67 -50.07 -32.68
N TRP A 529 42.22 -50.40 -31.46
CA TRP A 529 40.92 -51.04 -31.19
C TRP A 529 39.74 -50.04 -31.09
N GLY A 530 40.01 -48.74 -31.33
CA GLY A 530 39.07 -47.64 -31.12
C GLY A 530 38.88 -47.29 -29.64
N PRO A 531 38.08 -46.25 -29.32
CA PRO A 531 37.83 -45.78 -27.95
C PRO A 531 36.93 -46.72 -27.12
N SER A 532 36.78 -47.98 -27.56
CA SER A 532 35.76 -48.94 -27.13
C SER A 532 35.99 -49.42 -25.70
N GLN A 533 34.94 -49.43 -24.88
CA GLN A 533 35.01 -49.91 -23.49
C GLN A 533 35.44 -51.38 -23.39
N CYS A 534 35.10 -52.20 -24.37
CA CYS A 534 35.47 -53.62 -24.42
C CYS A 534 36.13 -53.98 -25.76
N HIS A 535 37.03 -54.96 -25.73
CA HIS A 535 37.57 -55.61 -26.92
C HIS A 535 37.40 -57.12 -26.80
N THR A 536 36.72 -57.73 -27.76
CA THR A 536 36.52 -59.19 -27.83
C THR A 536 37.45 -59.80 -28.87
N PHE A 537 38.36 -60.65 -28.41
CA PHE A 537 39.02 -61.64 -29.25
C PHE A 537 38.00 -62.77 -29.53
N PRO A 538 37.54 -62.98 -30.78
CA PRO A 538 36.59 -64.06 -31.08
C PRO A 538 37.24 -65.44 -31.00
N SER A 539 38.56 -65.48 -31.13
CA SER A 539 39.41 -66.67 -31.08
C SER A 539 40.84 -66.22 -30.79
N VAL A 540 41.32 -66.44 -29.57
CA VAL A 540 42.62 -65.99 -29.02
C VAL A 540 43.75 -66.90 -29.52
N ARG A 541 44.92 -66.31 -29.81
CA ARG A 541 46.08 -67.01 -30.40
C ARG A 541 47.38 -66.86 -29.60
N PRO A 542 48.46 -67.61 -29.90
CA PRO A 542 49.77 -67.44 -29.28
C PRO A 542 50.32 -66.02 -29.42
N GLU A 543 50.11 -65.32 -30.55
CA GLU A 543 50.52 -63.93 -30.70
C GLU A 543 49.71 -62.94 -29.84
N ASP A 544 48.52 -63.33 -29.35
CA ASP A 544 47.68 -62.48 -28.49
C ASP A 544 48.18 -62.43 -27.04
N ARG A 545 49.08 -63.33 -26.64
CA ARG A 545 49.73 -63.31 -25.33
C ARG A 545 50.43 -61.97 -25.04
N GLY A 546 50.32 -61.47 -23.81
CA GLY A 546 51.04 -60.27 -23.39
C GLY A 546 50.43 -59.55 -22.19
N THR A 547 51.09 -58.46 -21.79
CA THR A 547 50.65 -57.59 -20.70
C THR A 547 49.77 -56.48 -21.25
N TYR A 548 48.49 -56.47 -20.89
CA TYR A 548 47.50 -55.49 -21.35
C TYR A 548 47.17 -54.48 -20.25
N HIS A 549 46.93 -53.23 -20.65
CA HIS A 549 46.26 -52.22 -19.83
C HIS A 549 45.40 -51.31 -20.70
N CYS A 550 44.49 -50.57 -20.08
CA CYS A 550 43.66 -49.56 -20.74
C CYS A 550 43.82 -48.20 -20.05
N GLN A 551 43.88 -47.13 -20.84
CA GLN A 551 43.80 -45.74 -20.37
C GLN A 551 42.39 -45.22 -20.62
N ALA A 552 41.70 -44.85 -19.54
CA ALA A 552 40.47 -44.08 -19.60
C ALA A 552 40.83 -42.59 -19.75
N GLU A 553 40.11 -41.85 -20.59
CA GLU A 553 40.36 -40.41 -20.81
C GLU A 553 39.05 -39.64 -21.07
N ASN A 554 38.93 -38.45 -20.46
CA ASN A 554 37.95 -37.43 -20.81
C ASN A 554 38.60 -36.03 -20.77
N LYS A 555 37.83 -34.97 -21.08
CA LYS A 555 38.35 -33.58 -21.11
C LYS A 555 38.91 -33.03 -19.79
N TYR A 556 38.76 -33.76 -18.68
CA TYR A 556 39.25 -33.38 -17.34
C TYR A 556 40.43 -34.24 -16.86
N GLY A 557 40.89 -35.21 -17.66
CA GLY A 557 42.07 -36.00 -17.35
C GLY A 557 42.04 -37.42 -17.91
N HIS A 558 43.12 -38.16 -17.63
CA HIS A 558 43.26 -39.57 -17.99
C HIS A 558 43.78 -40.38 -16.80
N LEU A 559 43.45 -41.67 -16.77
CA LEU A 559 43.95 -42.62 -15.77
C LEU A 559 44.11 -44.00 -16.43
N SER A 560 45.25 -44.64 -16.18
CA SER A 560 45.53 -46.00 -16.66
C SER A 560 45.14 -47.07 -15.64
N SER A 561 44.66 -48.21 -16.13
CA SER A 561 44.42 -49.40 -15.32
C SER A 561 45.72 -50.00 -14.80
N ILE A 562 45.61 -50.82 -13.75
CA ILE A 562 46.65 -51.82 -13.45
C ILE A 562 46.76 -52.75 -14.67
N SER A 563 47.98 -53.22 -14.96
CA SER A 563 48.25 -54.16 -16.05
C SER A 563 47.84 -55.58 -15.70
N MET A 564 47.24 -56.29 -16.66
CA MET A 564 46.81 -57.68 -16.56
C MET A 564 47.55 -58.52 -17.62
N PHE A 565 48.13 -59.65 -17.22
CA PHE A 565 48.80 -60.55 -18.16
C PHE A 565 47.82 -61.56 -18.76
N LEU A 566 47.60 -61.49 -20.07
CA LEU A 566 46.82 -62.46 -20.82
C LEU A 566 47.76 -63.62 -21.19
N ASN A 567 47.70 -64.71 -20.42
CA ASN A 567 48.44 -65.93 -20.71
C ASN A 567 47.61 -66.88 -21.59
N VAL A 568 48.02 -67.05 -22.84
CA VAL A 568 47.40 -67.98 -23.78
C VAL A 568 48.14 -69.31 -23.73
N THR A 569 47.48 -70.39 -23.35
CA THR A 569 48.02 -71.75 -23.34
C THR A 569 47.66 -72.46 -24.65
N TYR A 570 48.59 -73.23 -25.20
CA TYR A 570 48.44 -73.93 -26.48
C TYR A 570 49.31 -75.19 -26.48
N ASP A 571 48.99 -76.15 -27.35
CA ASP A 571 49.72 -77.41 -27.46
C ASP A 571 51.00 -77.29 -28.32
N PRO A 572 51.91 -78.29 -28.30
CA PRO A 572 53.18 -78.21 -29.01
C PRO A 572 52.99 -78.22 -30.53
N ASN A 573 53.13 -77.07 -31.21
CA ASN A 573 52.92 -77.00 -32.66
C ASN A 573 54.20 -77.26 -33.47
N THR A 574 55.38 -76.95 -32.92
CA THR A 574 56.68 -77.19 -33.58
C THR A 574 57.72 -77.88 -32.68
N PRO A 575 57.49 -79.13 -32.25
CA PRO A 575 58.52 -79.94 -31.60
C PRO A 575 59.69 -80.24 -32.56
N SER A 576 60.92 -80.05 -32.10
CA SER A 576 62.15 -80.23 -32.86
C SER A 576 63.18 -81.07 -32.10
N VAL A 577 63.95 -81.89 -32.83
CA VAL A 577 65.01 -82.77 -32.28
C VAL A 577 66.38 -82.27 -32.75
N THR A 578 67.34 -82.29 -31.82
CA THR A 578 68.76 -82.01 -32.04
C THR A 578 69.61 -83.15 -31.48
N VAL A 579 70.89 -83.21 -31.86
CA VAL A 579 71.81 -84.29 -31.47
C VAL A 579 73.18 -83.76 -31.09
N SER A 580 73.76 -84.35 -30.03
CA SER A 580 75.09 -84.06 -29.53
C SER A 580 75.85 -85.36 -29.20
N PRO A 581 77.07 -85.57 -29.71
CA PRO A 581 77.76 -84.75 -30.71
C PRO A 581 77.03 -84.76 -32.07
N SER A 582 77.20 -83.70 -32.87
CA SER A 582 76.71 -83.65 -34.24
C SER A 582 77.85 -83.95 -35.23
N GLY A 583 77.67 -84.95 -36.08
CA GLY A 583 78.69 -85.45 -37.00
C GLY A 583 78.48 -86.91 -37.35
N GLU A 584 79.55 -87.59 -37.76
CA GLU A 584 79.59 -89.05 -37.85
C GLU A 584 79.70 -89.63 -36.43
N ILE A 585 78.83 -90.59 -36.09
CA ILE A 585 78.75 -91.18 -34.75
C ILE A 585 79.45 -92.54 -34.80
N GLU A 586 80.53 -92.72 -34.06
CA GLU A 586 81.28 -93.97 -34.05
C GLU A 586 80.60 -95.04 -33.18
N GLU A 587 80.70 -96.30 -33.58
CA GLU A 587 80.19 -97.44 -32.80
C GLU A 587 80.91 -97.51 -31.43
N GLY A 588 80.12 -97.66 -30.37
CA GLY A 588 80.58 -97.60 -28.97
C GLY A 588 80.66 -96.20 -28.36
N SER A 589 80.42 -95.13 -29.14
CA SER A 589 80.29 -93.76 -28.59
C SER A 589 79.01 -93.58 -27.78
N SER A 590 78.80 -92.39 -27.20
CA SER A 590 77.54 -92.03 -26.53
C SER A 590 76.97 -90.77 -27.16
N VAL A 591 75.66 -90.78 -27.44
CA VAL A 591 74.95 -89.70 -28.13
C VAL A 591 73.71 -89.29 -27.33
N THR A 592 73.50 -87.99 -27.20
CA THR A 592 72.31 -87.40 -26.58
C THR A 592 71.45 -86.73 -27.64
N LEU A 593 70.18 -87.13 -27.70
CA LEU A 593 69.14 -86.42 -28.42
C LEU A 593 68.46 -85.42 -27.48
N SER A 594 68.22 -84.20 -27.95
CA SER A 594 67.57 -83.14 -27.18
C SER A 594 66.36 -82.61 -27.95
N CYS A 595 65.20 -82.62 -27.31
CA CYS A 595 63.94 -82.15 -27.87
C CYS A 595 63.60 -80.76 -27.33
N SER A 596 62.90 -79.95 -28.13
CA SER A 596 62.32 -78.68 -27.68
C SER A 596 61.02 -78.39 -28.41
N SER A 597 60.06 -77.77 -27.74
CA SER A 597 58.82 -77.28 -28.33
C SER A 597 58.54 -75.82 -27.97
N ASP A 598 57.58 -75.25 -28.67
CA ASP A 598 57.09 -73.88 -28.63
C ASP A 598 55.92 -73.66 -27.65
N ALA A 599 55.35 -74.74 -27.10
CA ALA A 599 54.15 -74.74 -26.25
C ALA A 599 54.27 -73.83 -25.01
N ASN A 600 53.23 -73.02 -24.76
CA ASN A 600 53.17 -72.17 -23.56
C ASN A 600 52.58 -72.85 -22.30
N THR A 601 52.84 -74.15 -22.17
CA THR A 601 52.99 -74.85 -20.89
C THR A 601 54.06 -75.92 -21.12
N VAL A 602 55.01 -76.11 -20.20
CA VAL A 602 56.14 -77.02 -20.43
C VAL A 602 55.62 -78.46 -20.46
N GLY A 603 55.55 -79.01 -21.66
CA GLY A 603 55.17 -80.40 -21.89
C GLY A 603 56.26 -81.39 -21.50
N ASN A 604 55.85 -82.61 -21.21
CA ASN A 604 56.76 -83.75 -21.15
C ASN A 604 57.13 -84.20 -22.57
N TYR A 605 58.28 -84.85 -22.69
CA TYR A 605 58.80 -85.39 -23.94
C TYR A 605 58.93 -86.91 -23.87
N THR A 606 58.48 -87.59 -24.91
CA THR A 606 58.53 -89.06 -25.05
C THR A 606 59.27 -89.41 -26.34
N TRP A 607 60.25 -90.31 -26.27
CA TRP A 607 61.13 -90.62 -27.40
C TRP A 607 60.75 -91.93 -28.08
N PHE A 608 60.83 -91.94 -29.41
CA PHE A 608 60.48 -93.06 -30.28
C PHE A 608 61.52 -93.24 -31.39
N LYS A 609 61.55 -94.44 -31.99
CA LYS A 609 62.34 -94.77 -33.18
C LYS A 609 61.38 -95.21 -34.28
N GLU A 610 61.66 -94.85 -35.52
CA GLU A 610 60.82 -95.14 -36.68
C GLU A 610 60.58 -96.66 -36.81
N HIS A 611 59.33 -97.05 -37.10
CA HIS A 611 58.86 -98.43 -37.14
C HIS A 611 58.97 -99.24 -35.82
N GLU A 612 59.24 -98.59 -34.68
CA GLU A 612 59.29 -99.23 -33.36
C GLU A 612 58.36 -98.52 -32.36
N ASP A 613 57.13 -99.03 -32.19
CA ASP A 613 56.08 -98.46 -31.30
C ASP A 613 56.42 -98.47 -29.79
N SER A 614 57.64 -98.83 -29.42
CA SER A 614 58.12 -98.88 -28.04
C SER A 614 58.85 -97.60 -27.65
N VAL A 615 58.40 -96.98 -26.56
CA VAL A 615 59.03 -95.79 -25.96
C VAL A 615 60.50 -96.09 -25.64
N LYS A 616 61.40 -95.25 -26.15
CA LYS A 616 62.86 -95.37 -26.01
C LYS A 616 63.39 -94.64 -24.78
N GLY A 617 62.72 -93.57 -24.38
CA GLY A 617 63.02 -92.78 -23.19
C GLY A 617 61.99 -91.68 -22.96
N SER A 618 62.11 -90.97 -21.85
CA SER A 618 61.27 -89.82 -21.51
C SER A 618 62.09 -88.70 -20.87
N GLY A 619 61.55 -87.48 -20.93
CA GLY A 619 62.26 -86.25 -20.56
C GLY A 619 62.91 -85.58 -21.76
N GLN A 620 63.31 -84.30 -21.59
CA GLN A 620 63.76 -83.43 -22.67
C GLN A 620 65.00 -83.95 -23.43
N ASN A 621 65.86 -84.69 -22.72
CA ASN A 621 67.08 -85.27 -23.27
C ASN A 621 67.02 -86.80 -23.15
N TYR A 622 67.37 -87.51 -24.22
CA TYR A 622 67.49 -88.96 -24.25
C TYR A 622 68.90 -89.36 -24.71
N SER A 623 69.63 -90.04 -23.83
CA SER A 623 71.02 -90.46 -24.09
C SER A 623 71.09 -91.95 -24.40
N ILE A 624 71.67 -92.28 -25.55
CA ILE A 624 72.05 -93.63 -25.95
C ILE A 624 73.55 -93.78 -25.68
N THR A 625 73.91 -94.58 -24.68
CA THR A 625 75.31 -94.87 -24.33
C THR A 625 75.78 -96.16 -25.00
N ASN A 626 77.03 -96.19 -25.48
CA ASN A 626 77.63 -97.35 -26.16
C ASN A 626 76.80 -97.76 -27.41
N ILE A 627 76.56 -96.79 -28.30
CA ILE A 627 75.65 -96.96 -29.45
C ILE A 627 76.21 -97.93 -30.49
N THR A 628 75.40 -98.91 -30.88
CA THR A 628 75.71 -99.93 -31.88
C THR A 628 74.99 -99.67 -33.20
N SER A 629 75.46 -100.28 -34.27
CA SER A 629 74.97 -100.10 -35.64
C SER A 629 73.48 -100.45 -35.84
N ASP A 630 72.91 -101.36 -35.05
CA ASP A 630 71.47 -101.68 -35.01
C ASP A 630 70.60 -100.63 -34.27
N LEU A 631 71.22 -99.81 -33.42
CA LEU A 631 70.60 -98.64 -32.80
C LEU A 631 70.62 -97.41 -33.71
N GLY A 632 71.25 -97.49 -34.89
CA GLY A 632 71.07 -96.51 -35.96
C GLY A 632 69.62 -96.46 -36.47
N GLY A 633 69.22 -95.33 -37.05
CA GLY A 633 67.87 -95.13 -37.59
C GLY A 633 67.29 -93.75 -37.32
N ASN A 634 66.04 -93.55 -37.74
CA ASN A 634 65.29 -92.32 -37.53
C ASN A 634 64.67 -92.28 -36.12
N TYR A 635 64.97 -91.24 -35.35
CA TYR A 635 64.38 -90.98 -34.04
C TYR A 635 63.48 -89.75 -34.09
N TYR A 636 62.43 -89.72 -33.26
CA TYR A 636 61.58 -88.54 -33.07
C TYR A 636 61.18 -88.41 -31.59
N CYS A 637 60.91 -87.18 -31.16
CA CYS A 637 60.24 -86.93 -29.89
C CYS A 637 58.77 -86.60 -30.13
N GLN A 638 57.92 -87.03 -29.20
CA GLN A 638 56.57 -86.52 -29.02
C GLN A 638 56.60 -85.56 -27.83
N ALA A 639 56.30 -84.29 -28.07
CA ALA A 639 56.04 -83.33 -27.01
C ALA A 639 54.55 -83.39 -26.66
N HIS A 640 54.20 -83.42 -25.37
CA HIS A 640 52.81 -83.40 -24.91
C HIS A 640 52.63 -82.53 -23.66
N ASN A 641 51.61 -81.69 -23.64
CA ASN A 641 51.19 -80.93 -22.46
C ASN A 641 49.75 -81.31 -22.06
N ALA A 642 49.10 -80.51 -21.23
CA ALA A 642 47.74 -80.78 -20.77
C ALA A 642 46.66 -80.59 -21.86
N ILE A 643 47.00 -79.94 -22.98
CA ILE A 643 46.06 -79.57 -24.06
C ILE A 643 46.17 -80.57 -25.22
N GLY A 644 47.39 -80.92 -25.63
CA GLY A 644 47.62 -81.76 -26.80
C GLY A 644 49.04 -82.32 -26.90
N PHE A 645 49.31 -82.98 -28.02
CA PHE A 645 50.62 -83.57 -28.33
C PHE A 645 50.94 -83.49 -29.82
N HIS A 646 52.23 -83.41 -30.15
CA HIS A 646 52.71 -83.45 -31.52
C HIS A 646 54.07 -84.15 -31.61
N ASN A 647 54.33 -84.77 -32.75
CA ASN A 647 55.59 -85.45 -33.04
C ASN A 647 56.55 -84.51 -33.77
N SER A 648 57.84 -84.59 -33.46
CA SER A 648 58.88 -83.89 -34.23
C SER A 648 59.05 -84.48 -35.63
N THR A 649 59.71 -83.74 -36.51
CA THR A 649 60.37 -84.36 -37.67
C THR A 649 61.38 -85.43 -37.21
N PHE A 650 61.58 -86.47 -38.02
CA PHE A 650 62.61 -87.47 -37.78
C PHE A 650 64.02 -86.90 -37.85
N LEU A 651 64.89 -87.36 -36.96
CA LEU A 651 66.34 -87.18 -37.00
C LEU A 651 67.02 -88.53 -37.27
N LEU A 652 67.81 -88.61 -38.34
CA LEU A 652 68.55 -89.82 -38.70
C LEU A 652 69.88 -89.92 -37.94
N ILE A 653 70.01 -90.93 -37.08
CA ILE A 653 71.30 -91.38 -36.53
C ILE A 653 71.95 -92.36 -37.50
N LYS A 654 73.20 -92.08 -37.89
CA LYS A 654 74.08 -93.01 -38.63
C LYS A 654 75.28 -93.37 -37.77
N VAL A 655 75.49 -94.68 -37.57
CA VAL A 655 76.59 -95.22 -36.76
C VAL A 655 77.65 -95.82 -37.70
N PHE A 656 78.93 -95.57 -37.40
CA PHE A 656 80.07 -95.98 -38.23
C PHE A 656 80.97 -96.98 -37.49
N ILE A 657 81.32 -98.07 -38.17
CA ILE A 657 82.15 -99.16 -37.64
C ILE A 657 83.58 -99.01 -38.16
N GLN A 658 84.57 -98.94 -37.27
CA GLN A 658 85.99 -98.93 -37.67
C GLN A 658 86.57 -100.35 -37.79
N GLY A 659 87.18 -100.66 -38.94
CA GLY A 659 88.23 -101.69 -39.02
C GLY A 659 88.02 -102.88 -39.97
N LEU A 660 88.23 -102.68 -41.28
CA LEU A 660 88.57 -103.75 -42.22
C LEU A 660 89.42 -103.18 -43.37
N ASN A 661 90.67 -103.63 -43.56
CA ASN A 661 91.55 -103.06 -44.60
C ASN A 661 92.72 -103.99 -45.01
N SER A 662 92.57 -104.71 -46.14
CA SER A 662 93.60 -105.35 -47.00
C SER A 662 92.86 -106.23 -48.04
N THR A 663 93.12 -106.28 -49.35
CA THR A 663 94.34 -106.41 -50.19
C THR A 663 95.13 -107.72 -49.96
N ASP A 664 95.35 -108.61 -50.93
CA ASP A 664 94.80 -108.69 -52.30
C ASP A 664 95.08 -110.11 -52.87
N VAL A 665 94.12 -110.74 -53.56
CA VAL A 665 94.36 -111.97 -54.36
C VAL A 665 93.45 -111.95 -55.58
N ALA A 666 94.05 -111.85 -56.78
CA ALA A 666 93.32 -111.75 -58.04
C ALA A 666 93.16 -113.10 -58.76
N LEU A 667 92.06 -113.25 -59.49
CA LEU A 667 91.96 -114.10 -60.69
C LEU A 667 91.50 -113.23 -61.87
N THR A 668 91.92 -113.59 -63.08
CA THR A 668 92.37 -112.58 -64.06
C THR A 668 91.65 -112.59 -65.41
N THR A 669 91.38 -111.38 -65.94
CA THR A 669 91.08 -111.05 -67.36
C THR A 669 89.76 -111.60 -67.95
N SER A 670 89.18 -111.02 -69.01
CA SER A 670 89.66 -110.03 -69.99
C SER A 670 88.59 -109.01 -70.44
N SER A 671 89.01 -107.91 -71.06
CA SER A 671 88.17 -106.99 -71.87
C SER A 671 87.76 -107.62 -73.22
N TRP A 672 86.75 -107.17 -73.98
CA TRP A 672 86.56 -105.83 -74.59
C TRP A 672 85.12 -105.58 -75.11
N THR A 673 84.89 -104.34 -75.60
CA THR A 673 83.94 -103.94 -76.69
C THR A 673 82.41 -103.90 -76.46
N THR A 674 81.93 -102.68 -76.16
CA THR A 674 80.92 -101.88 -76.93
C THR A 674 79.48 -102.35 -77.23
N THR A 675 78.58 -101.37 -77.03
CA THR A 675 77.33 -101.06 -77.78
C THR A 675 76.04 -101.87 -77.55
N VAL A 676 74.91 -101.14 -77.76
CA VAL A 676 73.50 -101.58 -77.81
C VAL A 676 72.83 -101.91 -76.44
N ALA A 677 71.62 -101.46 -76.10
CA ALA A 677 70.85 -100.26 -76.50
C ALA A 677 69.64 -100.00 -75.56
N VAL A 678 69.35 -98.72 -75.27
CA VAL A 678 68.03 -98.07 -75.41
C VAL A 678 66.77 -98.75 -74.81
N ARG A 679 66.31 -98.29 -73.63
CA ARG A 679 64.96 -97.68 -73.39
C ARG A 679 64.69 -97.42 -71.88
N GLY A 680 64.05 -96.29 -71.56
CA GLY A 680 63.55 -96.00 -70.21
C GLY A 680 63.34 -94.51 -69.91
N ILE A 681 64.43 -93.73 -69.91
CA ILE A 681 64.45 -92.35 -69.38
C ILE A 681 64.00 -91.32 -70.44
N VAL A 682 62.71 -91.37 -70.81
CA VAL A 682 62.03 -90.33 -71.61
C VAL A 682 60.65 -89.98 -71.03
N VAL A 683 59.98 -90.91 -70.36
CA VAL A 683 58.59 -90.73 -69.88
C VAL A 683 58.51 -89.83 -68.64
N LEU A 684 59.50 -89.86 -67.75
CA LEU A 684 59.42 -89.23 -66.42
C LEU A 684 59.71 -87.71 -66.39
N LEU A 685 60.44 -87.16 -67.37
CA LEU A 685 60.62 -85.71 -67.51
C LEU A 685 59.46 -85.05 -68.28
N ALA A 686 58.82 -85.81 -69.19
CA ALA A 686 57.64 -85.34 -69.91
C ALA A 686 56.43 -85.16 -68.99
N THR A 687 56.19 -86.09 -68.06
CA THR A 687 55.04 -86.02 -67.12
C THR A 687 55.15 -84.85 -66.14
N VAL A 688 56.34 -84.56 -65.60
CA VAL A 688 56.57 -83.43 -64.68
C VAL A 688 56.29 -82.09 -65.36
N LEU A 689 56.79 -81.87 -66.58
CA LEU A 689 56.53 -80.65 -67.33
C LEU A 689 55.05 -80.51 -67.72
N LEU A 690 54.36 -81.60 -68.05
CA LEU A 690 52.94 -81.58 -68.40
C LEU A 690 52.05 -81.28 -67.18
N LEU A 691 52.41 -81.77 -65.98
CA LEU A 691 51.74 -81.42 -64.72
C LEU A 691 51.94 -79.94 -64.34
N VAL A 692 53.15 -79.39 -64.49
CA VAL A 692 53.41 -77.95 -64.28
C VAL A 692 52.62 -77.08 -65.26
N PHE A 693 52.53 -77.49 -66.54
CA PHE A 693 51.76 -76.79 -67.56
C PHE A 693 50.24 -76.82 -67.28
N LEU A 694 49.71 -77.94 -66.77
CA LEU A 694 48.32 -78.06 -66.34
C LEU A 694 48.03 -77.23 -65.07
N TRP A 695 48.96 -77.18 -64.11
CA TRP A 695 48.81 -76.36 -62.90
C TRP A 695 48.77 -74.86 -63.23
N MET A 696 49.68 -74.37 -64.08
CA MET A 696 49.66 -72.98 -64.52
C MET A 696 48.41 -72.63 -65.36
N ARG A 697 47.87 -73.58 -66.15
CA ARG A 697 46.58 -73.39 -66.84
C ARG A 697 45.37 -73.28 -65.90
N ARG A 698 45.46 -73.74 -64.65
CA ARG A 698 44.33 -73.70 -63.69
C ARG A 698 44.21 -72.38 -62.90
N LYS A 699 45.04 -71.37 -63.16
CA LYS A 699 45.02 -70.08 -62.43
C LYS A 699 44.92 -68.81 -63.29
N ARG A 700 44.40 -68.90 -64.53
CA ARG A 700 44.05 -67.70 -65.34
C ARG A 700 42.85 -67.82 -66.31
N ALA A 701 41.78 -68.47 -65.88
CA ALA A 701 40.41 -68.33 -66.40
C ALA A 701 39.43 -68.87 -65.32
N SER A 702 38.24 -68.33 -65.04
CA SER A 702 37.54 -67.10 -65.49
C SER A 702 37.51 -66.08 -64.33
N SER A 703 37.58 -64.76 -64.46
CA SER A 703 36.72 -63.82 -65.21
C SER A 703 35.26 -63.84 -64.70
N LYS A 704 34.81 -62.76 -64.03
CA LYS A 704 34.02 -61.62 -64.58
C LYS A 704 32.56 -62.00 -64.94
N ALA A 705 31.57 -61.13 -64.76
CA ALA A 705 31.43 -59.90 -63.96
C ALA A 705 29.96 -59.45 -64.00
N CYS A 706 29.56 -58.52 -63.12
CA CYS A 706 28.70 -57.42 -63.56
C CYS A 706 29.15 -56.13 -62.87
N GLY A 707 29.30 -55.04 -63.63
CA GLY A 707 29.87 -53.79 -63.12
C GLY A 707 30.37 -52.86 -64.23
N GLN A 708 29.57 -51.85 -64.56
CA GLN A 708 29.86 -50.63 -65.30
C GLN A 708 28.87 -49.56 -64.77
N GLY A 709 29.16 -48.27 -64.70
CA GLY A 709 30.37 -47.49 -65.02
C GLY A 709 29.99 -46.00 -65.07
N GLY A 710 30.87 -45.02 -64.91
CA GLY A 710 32.31 -45.04 -64.65
C GLY A 710 32.85 -43.63 -64.34
N ARG A 711 34.18 -43.43 -64.47
CA ARG A 711 34.90 -42.12 -64.38
C ARG A 711 34.45 -41.17 -65.52
N PRO A 712 34.63 -39.83 -65.41
CA PRO A 712 35.96 -39.19 -65.36
C PRO A 712 36.12 -38.15 -64.21
N ASP A 713 37.05 -37.21 -64.37
CA ASP A 713 37.73 -36.46 -63.29
C ASP A 713 37.37 -34.96 -63.19
N THR A 714 37.99 -34.29 -62.21
CA THR A 714 38.31 -32.84 -62.09
C THR A 714 37.23 -31.78 -61.74
N VAL A 715 37.39 -31.24 -60.51
CA VAL A 715 37.58 -29.79 -60.17
C VAL A 715 36.37 -28.83 -60.03
N GLU A 716 36.51 -27.92 -59.06
CA GLU A 716 35.87 -26.59 -58.84
C GLU A 716 34.46 -26.39 -58.22
N GLU A 717 34.33 -25.15 -57.72
CA GLU A 717 33.54 -24.57 -56.63
C GLU A 717 32.05 -24.19 -56.88
N LEU A 718 31.33 -24.04 -55.76
CA LEU A 718 30.29 -23.04 -55.41
C LEU A 718 29.13 -22.65 -56.38
N LEU A 719 27.91 -23.09 -56.01
CA LEU A 719 26.64 -22.30 -56.00
C LEU A 719 26.07 -21.84 -57.38
N PRO A 720 24.88 -21.18 -57.50
CA PRO A 720 23.85 -20.79 -56.52
C PRO A 720 22.36 -21.20 -56.85
N VAL A 721 21.43 -20.67 -56.03
CA VAL A 721 19.93 -20.49 -56.13
C VAL A 721 19.45 -19.76 -57.42
N PRO A 722 18.15 -19.36 -57.65
CA PRO A 722 16.82 -19.57 -56.98
C PRO A 722 15.73 -20.17 -57.96
N VAL A 723 14.38 -20.19 -57.80
CA VAL A 723 13.28 -19.16 -57.76
C VAL A 723 11.91 -19.88 -57.48
N TYR A 724 10.73 -19.29 -57.20
CA TYR A 724 10.22 -18.41 -56.11
C TYR A 724 8.81 -17.82 -56.49
N GLU A 725 7.69 -18.29 -55.90
CA GLU A 725 6.35 -17.63 -55.93
C GLU A 725 5.63 -17.87 -54.57
N ASN A 726 5.33 -16.87 -53.71
CA ASN A 726 4.43 -15.69 -53.78
C ASN A 726 3.00 -16.00 -53.24
N VAL A 727 2.65 -15.68 -51.97
CA VAL A 727 2.23 -14.36 -51.38
C VAL A 727 0.69 -14.17 -51.42
N PRO A 728 -0.03 -13.57 -50.41
CA PRO A 728 0.40 -12.62 -49.37
C PRO A 728 0.15 -13.06 -47.90
N ALA A 729 -0.50 -12.23 -47.04
CA ALA A 729 -0.44 -12.28 -45.56
C ALA A 729 -1.64 -11.58 -44.83
N LEU A 730 -1.49 -11.27 -43.52
CA LEU A 730 -2.41 -10.67 -42.52
C LEU A 730 -3.43 -11.66 -41.88
N THR A 731 -3.84 -11.55 -40.59
CA THR A 731 -3.74 -10.45 -39.59
C THR A 731 -3.58 -10.95 -38.12
N ASN A 732 -3.20 -10.07 -37.18
CA ASN A 732 -3.11 -10.34 -35.72
C ASN A 732 -4.47 -10.56 -35.01
N ARG A 733 -4.54 -11.43 -33.98
CA ARG A 733 -4.92 -11.06 -32.57
C ARG A 733 -4.94 -12.21 -31.53
N LEU A 734 -4.65 -11.79 -30.29
CA LEU A 734 -4.96 -12.33 -28.94
C LEU A 734 -6.05 -13.41 -28.76
N ALA A 735 -5.79 -14.42 -27.90
CA ALA A 735 -6.72 -14.98 -26.88
C ALA A 735 -6.03 -16.00 -25.93
N HIS A 736 -6.72 -16.43 -24.86
CA HIS A 736 -6.22 -17.32 -23.79
C HIS A 736 -6.99 -18.67 -23.71
N ALA A 737 -6.35 -19.63 -23.02
CA ALA A 737 -6.92 -20.72 -22.20
C ALA A 737 -7.63 -21.94 -22.83
N ALA A 738 -7.26 -23.13 -22.34
CA ALA A 738 -8.13 -24.27 -22.05
C ALA A 738 -7.43 -25.26 -21.09
N GLN A 739 -8.16 -25.86 -20.14
CA GLN A 739 -7.66 -26.94 -19.27
C GLN A 739 -7.80 -28.32 -19.93
N ARG A 740 -6.99 -29.31 -19.51
CA ARG A 740 -7.21 -30.75 -19.78
C ARG A 740 -6.70 -31.64 -18.65
N VAL A 741 -7.62 -32.26 -17.92
CA VAL A 741 -7.46 -33.40 -16.98
C VAL A 741 -8.86 -34.05 -16.85
N PRO A 742 -9.03 -35.39 -16.72
CA PRO A 742 -8.16 -36.51 -17.06
C PRO A 742 -8.81 -37.43 -18.15
N ILE A 743 -8.20 -38.59 -18.40
CA ILE A 743 -8.89 -39.83 -18.79
C ILE A 743 -8.43 -40.91 -17.79
N GLU A 744 -9.35 -41.78 -17.34
CA GLU A 744 -9.06 -42.92 -16.46
C GLU A 744 -8.67 -44.16 -17.27
N GLU A 745 -7.81 -45.02 -16.73
CA GLU A 745 -7.87 -46.47 -16.97
C GLU A 745 -7.35 -47.24 -15.73
N GLN A 746 -7.50 -48.56 -15.71
CA GLN A 746 -7.74 -49.34 -14.47
C GLN A 746 -6.53 -50.11 -13.90
N ASP A 747 -6.84 -50.90 -12.86
CA ASP A 747 -6.07 -51.93 -12.16
C ASP A 747 -5.04 -51.49 -11.09
N GLY A 748 -4.99 -52.14 -9.91
CA GLY A 748 -5.90 -53.17 -9.38
C GLY A 748 -5.31 -53.97 -8.23
N HIS A 749 -6.18 -54.51 -7.36
CA HIS A 749 -5.85 -55.49 -6.28
C HIS A 749 -4.89 -55.00 -5.16
N HIS A 750 -4.96 -55.42 -3.90
CA HIS A 750 -5.97 -56.01 -3.01
C HIS A 750 -5.19 -56.35 -1.72
N CYS A 751 -5.60 -55.86 -0.55
CA CYS A 751 -5.49 -56.63 0.70
C CYS A 751 -6.26 -55.91 1.82
N ALA A 752 -7.04 -56.65 2.59
CA ALA A 752 -7.83 -56.12 3.70
C ALA A 752 -7.36 -56.71 5.03
N ILE A 753 -7.43 -55.92 6.09
CA ILE A 753 -7.54 -56.42 7.47
C ILE A 753 -8.72 -55.70 8.12
N ILE A 754 -9.62 -56.47 8.72
CA ILE A 754 -10.78 -56.01 9.48
C ILE A 754 -10.46 -56.18 10.96
N HIS A 755 -10.84 -55.21 11.80
CA HIS A 755 -11.21 -55.50 13.18
C HIS A 755 -12.38 -54.60 13.62
N THR A 756 -13.33 -55.19 14.34
CA THR A 756 -14.64 -54.59 14.65
C THR A 756 -15.00 -54.76 16.12
N SER A 757 -15.43 -53.66 16.76
CA SER A 757 -16.28 -53.62 17.98
C SER A 757 -16.77 -52.17 18.13
N SER A 758 -18.08 -51.90 18.17
CA SER A 758 -18.94 -52.05 19.35
C SER A 758 -18.37 -51.24 20.53
N SER A 759 -18.80 -50.00 20.81
CA SER A 759 -20.14 -49.51 21.20
C SER A 759 -20.60 -50.03 22.56
N ASP A 760 -20.74 -49.10 23.52
CA ASP A 760 -21.62 -49.21 24.70
C ASP A 760 -22.03 -47.82 25.18
N ASN A 761 -23.17 -47.73 25.88
CA ASN A 761 -23.71 -46.51 26.50
C ASN A 761 -23.37 -46.48 28.01
N GLN A 762 -23.40 -45.30 28.65
CA GLN A 762 -24.49 -44.92 29.58
C GLN A 762 -24.23 -43.60 30.36
N ASP A 763 -25.34 -42.99 30.81
CA ASP A 763 -25.55 -42.16 32.01
C ASP A 763 -24.82 -40.77 32.09
N GLN A 764 -25.54 -39.64 32.19
CA GLN A 764 -26.18 -39.01 33.38
C GLN A 764 -25.17 -38.35 34.36
N ASP A 765 -25.41 -37.18 34.97
CA ASP A 765 -26.62 -36.33 35.01
C ASP A 765 -26.31 -34.81 35.23
N GLN A 766 -27.34 -33.97 35.13
CA GLN A 766 -27.56 -32.64 35.75
C GLN A 766 -26.38 -31.73 36.18
N THR A 767 -26.41 -30.46 35.72
CA THR A 767 -26.27 -29.31 36.64
C THR A 767 -27.06 -28.07 36.16
N GLU A 768 -27.87 -27.54 37.08
CA GLU A 768 -28.55 -26.24 37.18
C GLU A 768 -28.61 -25.24 36.00
N MET A 769 -29.84 -24.85 35.63
CA MET A 769 -30.16 -23.48 35.19
C MET A 769 -30.79 -22.70 36.35
N GLY A 770 -30.28 -21.52 36.64
CA GLY A 770 -30.92 -20.50 37.47
C GLY A 770 -30.82 -19.14 36.79
N GLY A 771 -31.86 -18.32 36.85
CA GLY A 771 -31.88 -17.04 36.13
C GLY A 771 -32.75 -15.97 36.79
N THR A 772 -32.38 -14.73 36.50
CA THR A 772 -33.04 -13.44 36.77
C THR A 772 -32.19 -12.41 36.00
N SER A 773 -32.62 -11.42 35.22
CA SER A 773 -33.86 -10.65 34.98
C SER A 773 -33.50 -9.17 35.13
N GLU A 774 -33.71 -8.40 34.07
CA GLU A 774 -33.93 -6.93 34.05
C GLU A 774 -32.81 -5.99 34.59
N LEU A 775 -32.15 -5.30 33.65
CA LEU A 775 -32.38 -3.86 33.44
C LEU A 775 -32.06 -3.46 31.98
#